data_AF-A0A2E8I8E8-F1
#
_entry.id   AF-A0A2E8I8E8-F1
#
_cell.length_a   1.000
_cell.length_b   1.000
_cell.length_c   1.000
_cell.angle_alpha   90.00
_cell.angle_beta   90.00
_cell.angle_gamma   90.00
#
_symmetry.space_group_name_H-M   'P 1'
#
loop_
_entity.id
_entity.type
_entity.pdbx_description
1 polymer ?
#
loop_
_entity_poly.entity_id
_entity_poly.type
_entity_poly.pdbx_seq_one_letter_code
_entity_poly.pdbx_strand_id
1 'polypeptide(L)'
;MDMGVTAPNTWSNLKMINLAELLPSSGKGMTVSEFESLREMRRRTFAVSGFIHPGMHYEEDVNNVAVNTGIWCTINGGLPNAFRMGRSTSDGNNRGDSETEHPVYNIDGLRIVQNLTGASSRNSIYLPPAPMAEVEASTTTSRDYKPGDHVINNNNIYITVSDAPSGMLLSDVTYFKPVDMVSREDLVGMEVFLVEIGNEGGQIPAVFPLGNVQYNGNTSGTKNYTDGVMPQSYSAFGSWDTVTWGRGFTWDKMSEEHKTKFINDPDNNVYLDGDRVYQWQYRIRSVPSIGDDWRFTSGYDDAATSYVRTSGDVSLVRLSAQGSSIPVVEVNSGRHFYQINSQERVGNVDPGLAITNPKFTSNNAIGSIFWMPIAKVTRLNQGAYHPAFNPLGTKLHATANGGDFYSKSAVLKRAESIADCFQYNSDGGSLIDGGYGGNIQHGFSGHPLGYTHDNIYDWQMQDLRTDAQGINIDANAFGKDLLGNRTRGWEYIKSLEIFRTTIDAVSETLPDLNMTLPRDGGDLVGGCWLYNVTKGEYSPAVKFNNTTEPTLFYPTNSYTNPLIFEGASYTSSSRALTGNNPTSLTTSWEVGDEVIVLFSKRTKYSLAQLPTLDVMARPDVLADYYDSMNLNAVVGLNWNPMLPDGTMQTVELTRKSLKLGDRVKRTQNFGDTWVHDTSFRLDFNGAENSAPYNPPADMIVFVDYQHLGKVLEPTHHQRAGSLATIKIGDVFATVSDNNAPLIYNLTGKLGKETNQAAYVKHKLERATFTLDDEFGELISSSWSEDAIRHTELSIPWYGRSDGVKLLPFLNVDTVTGLVYGHVTFKELIQDRTVDSTNTATVDLSGSVTHGLSIGDKFVIINSSNEAINNIVMIMTGTPDATWDHTSFHDYYINHEDGSVYKGGVNTIHPTFRVDAYSRYGDDNTIQYYPNISFINDLNMKRTLRGLVRLPRPLGFLPKEKR
;
A
#
# COMPACT_ATOMS: atom_id res chain seq x y z
N MET A 1 6.69 92.68 -16.50
CA MET A 1 5.97 92.61 -17.78
C MET A 1 5.77 91.15 -18.06
N ASP A 2 4.60 90.55 -18.11
CA ASP A 2 3.23 91.05 -18.03
C ASP A 2 2.38 89.98 -17.28
N MET A 3 1.14 90.34 -16.98
CA MET A 3 0.19 89.80 -15.97
C MET A 3 -0.29 88.31 -16.05
N GLY A 4 -0.82 87.84 -14.90
CA GLY A 4 -1.87 86.81 -14.75
C GLY A 4 -1.37 85.40 -14.41
N VAL A 5 -1.96 84.58 -13.52
CA VAL A 5 -3.28 84.52 -12.89
C VAL A 5 -3.20 83.66 -11.60
N THR A 6 -4.06 84.00 -10.63
CA THR A 6 -4.53 83.33 -9.38
C THR A 6 -4.66 81.79 -9.43
N ALA A 7 -4.67 80.98 -8.34
CA ALA A 7 -5.28 81.12 -7.01
C ALA A 7 -4.75 80.01 -6.03
N PRO A 8 -5.14 80.00 -4.73
CA PRO A 8 -4.31 79.54 -3.60
C PRO A 8 -4.68 78.18 -2.96
N ASN A 9 -3.74 77.65 -2.16
CA ASN A 9 -3.90 76.51 -1.24
C ASN A 9 -4.50 76.93 0.11
N THR A 10 -5.53 76.22 0.58
CA THR A 10 -5.77 75.92 2.02
C THR A 10 -6.64 74.67 2.17
N TRP A 11 -6.19 73.74 3.01
CA TRP A 11 -6.94 72.56 3.46
C TRP A 11 -7.96 72.94 4.55
N SER A 12 -9.21 72.48 4.43
CA SER A 12 -10.07 72.11 5.58
C SER A 12 -11.36 71.39 5.17
N ASN A 13 -11.45 70.11 5.52
CA ASN A 13 -12.61 69.38 6.05
C ASN A 13 -14.01 69.59 5.42
N LEU A 14 -14.44 68.62 4.60
CA LEU A 14 -15.81 68.09 4.61
C LEU A 14 -15.76 66.59 4.30
N LYS A 15 -16.21 65.81 5.29
CA LYS A 15 -16.25 64.34 5.34
C LYS A 15 -16.85 63.74 4.07
N MET A 16 -16.12 62.82 3.43
CA MET A 16 -16.78 61.73 2.70
C MET A 16 -17.49 60.87 3.75
N ILE A 17 -18.78 61.13 3.93
CA ILE A 17 -19.66 60.18 4.58
C ILE A 17 -19.77 59.01 3.60
N ASN A 18 -19.03 57.93 3.87
CA ASN A 18 -19.33 56.65 3.26
C ASN A 18 -20.75 56.31 3.71
N LEU A 19 -21.70 56.25 2.78
CA LEU A 19 -23.13 56.08 3.08
C LEU A 19 -23.42 54.78 3.86
N ALA A 20 -22.45 53.87 3.95
CA ALA A 20 -22.46 52.69 4.81
C ALA A 20 -22.36 52.99 6.32
N GLU A 21 -21.98 54.19 6.74
CA GLU A 21 -21.84 54.61 8.15
C GLU A 21 -23.10 55.29 8.74
N LEU A 22 -24.20 55.43 7.98
CA LEU A 22 -25.40 56.17 8.43
C LEU A 22 -26.63 55.33 8.83
N LEU A 23 -26.51 54.01 8.85
CA LEU A 23 -27.46 53.11 9.54
C LEU A 23 -26.66 52.15 10.43
N PRO A 24 -27.16 51.76 11.61
CA PRO A 24 -26.40 50.91 12.52
C PRO A 24 -26.25 49.52 11.90
N SER A 25 -25.15 49.25 11.19
CA SER A 25 -24.77 47.89 10.81
C SER A 25 -23.87 47.27 11.88
N SER A 26 -24.40 47.19 13.10
CA SER A 26 -24.01 46.10 14.00
C SER A 26 -24.49 44.79 13.34
N GLY A 27 -23.61 44.06 12.66
CA GLY A 27 -23.92 42.70 12.20
C GLY A 27 -23.91 42.43 10.69
N LYS A 28 -23.07 43.09 9.89
CA LYS A 28 -22.90 42.68 8.49
C LYS A 28 -22.02 41.43 8.41
N GLY A 29 -22.66 40.29 8.17
CA GLY A 29 -22.01 39.07 7.74
C GLY A 29 -21.20 39.24 6.46
N MET A 30 -20.32 38.27 6.17
CA MET A 30 -19.47 38.29 4.98
C MET A 30 -20.31 38.33 3.70
N THR A 31 -20.04 39.30 2.83
CA THR A 31 -20.68 39.37 1.51
C THR A 31 -20.11 38.31 0.56
N VAL A 32 -20.87 37.91 -0.47
CA VAL A 32 -20.40 36.98 -1.50
C VAL A 32 -19.06 37.39 -2.13
N SER A 33 -18.84 38.70 -2.32
CA SER A 33 -17.59 39.22 -2.89
C SER A 33 -16.40 39.05 -1.95
N GLU A 34 -16.59 39.27 -0.65
CA GLU A 34 -15.53 39.05 0.35
C GLU A 34 -15.22 37.57 0.50
N PHE A 35 -16.26 36.72 0.50
CA PHE A 35 -16.13 35.27 0.58
C PHE A 35 -15.32 34.70 -0.59
N GLU A 36 -15.68 35.04 -1.82
CA GLU A 36 -14.97 34.57 -3.02
C GLU A 36 -13.54 35.15 -3.10
N SER A 37 -13.31 36.36 -2.57
CA SER A 37 -11.95 36.93 -2.49
C SER A 37 -11.05 36.14 -1.55
N LEU A 38 -11.56 35.71 -0.38
CA LEU A 38 -10.82 34.85 0.56
C LEU A 38 -10.56 33.46 -0.04
N ARG A 39 -11.55 32.93 -0.76
CA ARG A 39 -11.44 31.64 -1.44
C ARG A 39 -10.35 31.66 -2.51
N GLU A 40 -10.34 32.68 -3.35
CA GLU A 40 -9.30 32.89 -4.38
C GLU A 40 -7.91 33.11 -3.77
N MET A 41 -7.81 33.86 -2.67
CA MET A 41 -6.54 34.01 -1.95
C MET A 41 -6.00 32.65 -1.50
N ARG A 42 -6.83 31.79 -0.90
CA ARG A 42 -6.41 30.46 -0.44
C ARG A 42 -6.07 29.52 -1.59
N ARG A 43 -6.80 29.57 -2.70
CA ARG A 43 -6.42 28.88 -3.93
C ARG A 43 -5.02 29.29 -4.40
N ARG A 44 -4.62 30.55 -4.25
CA ARG A 44 -3.26 31.01 -4.60
C ARG A 44 -2.20 30.57 -3.61
N THR A 45 -2.55 30.42 -2.33
CA THR A 45 -1.62 30.02 -1.27
C THR A 45 -1.34 28.53 -1.27
N PHE A 46 -2.38 27.69 -1.35
CA PHE A 46 -2.24 26.25 -1.21
C PHE A 46 -1.95 25.57 -2.55
N ALA A 47 -1.14 24.52 -2.50
CA ALA A 47 -0.78 23.72 -3.65
C ALA A 47 -1.99 22.95 -4.20
N VAL A 48 -2.89 22.53 -3.31
CA VAL A 48 -3.92 21.55 -3.59
C VAL A 48 -5.05 21.64 -2.56
N SER A 49 -6.21 21.05 -2.85
CA SER A 49 -7.19 20.73 -1.81
C SER A 49 -6.67 19.60 -0.93
N GLY A 50 -6.77 19.74 0.38
CA GLY A 50 -6.17 18.83 1.35
C GLY A 50 -6.29 19.33 2.79
N PHE A 51 -5.64 18.67 3.74
CA PHE A 51 -5.54 19.20 5.09
C PHE A 51 -4.53 20.35 5.13
N ILE A 52 -4.86 21.43 5.83
CA ILE A 52 -3.94 22.48 6.28
C ILE A 52 -3.29 22.03 7.58
N HIS A 53 -4.11 21.50 8.48
CA HIS A 53 -3.66 20.86 9.71
C HIS A 53 -4.38 19.51 9.82
N PRO A 54 -3.64 18.41 10.02
CA PRO A 54 -4.24 17.08 10.05
C PRO A 54 -4.99 16.77 11.35
N GLY A 55 -4.85 17.61 12.38
CA GLY A 55 -5.34 17.39 13.75
C GLY A 55 -4.32 16.66 14.63
N MET A 56 -4.44 16.82 15.95
CA MET A 56 -3.68 16.02 16.91
C MET A 56 -4.25 14.60 17.02
N HIS A 57 -3.50 13.67 17.60
CA HIS A 57 -3.96 12.30 17.84
C HIS A 57 -3.54 11.79 19.23
N TYR A 58 -4.01 10.60 19.58
CA TYR A 58 -3.69 9.96 20.85
C TYR A 58 -2.25 9.42 20.84
N GLU A 59 -1.52 9.58 21.94
CA GLU A 59 -0.18 8.99 22.13
C GLU A 59 -0.19 7.47 22.01
N GLU A 60 0.62 6.91 21.12
CA GLU A 60 0.65 5.46 20.90
C GLU A 60 0.91 4.66 22.19
N ASP A 61 0.03 3.70 22.46
CA ASP A 61 0.13 2.75 23.57
C ASP A 61 -0.47 1.39 23.18
N VAL A 62 -0.58 0.47 24.14
CA VAL A 62 -1.12 -0.88 23.92
C VAL A 62 -2.61 -0.90 23.54
N ASN A 63 -3.34 0.20 23.71
CA ASN A 63 -4.78 0.31 23.46
C ASN A 63 -5.11 1.28 22.34
N ASN A 64 -4.22 2.19 21.97
CA ASN A 64 -4.45 3.25 21.00
C ASN A 64 -3.25 3.36 20.08
N VAL A 65 -3.49 3.30 18.78
CA VAL A 65 -2.44 3.32 17.76
C VAL A 65 -2.74 4.41 16.75
N ALA A 66 -1.74 5.23 16.43
CA ALA A 66 -1.87 6.22 15.38
C ALA A 66 -1.79 5.53 14.01
N VAL A 67 -2.66 5.93 13.09
CA VAL A 67 -2.59 5.52 11.68
C VAL A 67 -1.62 6.44 10.95
N ASN A 68 -1.77 7.73 11.21
CA ASN A 68 -0.95 8.84 10.78
C ASN A 68 -1.30 10.04 11.68
N THR A 69 -0.58 11.15 11.57
CA THR A 69 -0.89 12.36 12.34
C THR A 69 -2.37 12.72 12.18
N GLY A 70 -3.08 12.79 13.31
CA GLY A 70 -4.48 13.20 13.38
C GLY A 70 -5.52 12.09 13.23
N ILE A 71 -5.14 10.87 12.84
CA ILE A 71 -6.02 9.69 12.75
C ILE A 71 -5.50 8.59 13.68
N TRP A 72 -6.38 8.00 14.47
CA TRP A 72 -6.01 6.94 15.41
C TRP A 72 -7.16 5.97 15.69
N CYS A 73 -6.78 4.77 16.09
CA CYS A 73 -7.66 3.64 16.40
C CYS A 73 -7.52 3.27 17.87
N THR A 74 -8.62 2.81 18.49
CA THR A 74 -8.57 2.19 19.82
C THR A 74 -8.68 0.68 19.65
N ILE A 75 -7.56 -0.03 19.79
CA ILE A 75 -7.44 -1.47 19.50
C ILE A 75 -7.94 -2.38 20.63
N ASN A 76 -8.06 -1.89 21.87
CA ASN A 76 -8.63 -2.67 22.98
C ASN A 76 -9.72 -1.84 23.70
N GLY A 77 -10.94 -2.37 23.77
CA GLY A 77 -12.09 -1.66 24.38
C GLY A 77 -12.56 -0.42 23.60
N GLY A 78 -12.34 -0.41 22.27
CA GLY A 78 -12.68 0.69 21.38
C GLY A 78 -14.17 0.88 21.11
N LEU A 79 -14.50 1.91 20.33
CA LEU A 79 -15.84 2.12 19.78
C LEU A 79 -16.07 1.11 18.64
N PRO A 80 -17.13 0.28 18.70
CA PRO A 80 -17.43 -0.66 17.63
C PRO A 80 -17.63 0.04 16.29
N ASN A 81 -17.03 -0.54 15.26
CA ASN A 81 -17.03 -0.09 13.87
C ASN A 81 -16.64 1.40 13.73
N ALA A 82 -15.63 1.88 14.46
CA ALA A 82 -15.25 3.28 14.38
C ALA A 82 -13.75 3.53 14.57
N PHE A 83 -13.30 4.65 14.03
CA PHE A 83 -12.00 5.24 14.32
C PHE A 83 -12.15 6.72 14.71
N ARG A 84 -11.06 7.36 15.12
CA ARG A 84 -11.09 8.73 15.63
C ARG A 84 -10.16 9.65 14.87
N MET A 85 -10.56 10.92 14.82
CA MET A 85 -9.76 12.02 14.27
C MET A 85 -9.72 13.20 15.24
N GLY A 86 -8.54 13.79 15.38
CA GLY A 86 -8.32 14.88 16.32
C GLY A 86 -8.23 14.42 17.79
N ARG A 87 -7.69 15.30 18.62
CA ARG A 87 -7.58 15.15 20.08
C ARG A 87 -7.36 16.50 20.75
N SER A 88 -8.00 16.75 21.88
CA SER A 88 -7.82 18.01 22.61
C SER A 88 -6.42 18.11 23.22
N THR A 89 -5.84 19.31 23.23
CA THR A 89 -4.61 19.67 23.95
C THR A 89 -4.76 19.60 25.46
N SER A 90 -6.01 19.67 25.96
CA SER A 90 -6.30 19.49 27.38
C SER A 90 -6.18 18.04 27.85
N ASP A 91 -6.14 17.08 26.92
CA ASP A 91 -5.90 15.67 27.24
C ASP A 91 -4.39 15.42 27.37
N GLY A 92 -3.90 14.92 28.51
CA GLY A 92 -2.45 14.71 28.76
C GLY A 92 -1.71 13.71 27.86
N ASN A 93 -2.44 12.99 26.99
CA ASN A 93 -1.89 12.01 26.04
C ASN A 93 -2.16 12.44 24.59
N ASN A 94 -2.03 13.72 24.28
CA ASN A 94 -2.07 14.24 22.92
C ASN A 94 -0.66 14.24 22.28
N ARG A 95 -0.58 13.85 21.00
CA ARG A 95 0.64 13.80 20.19
C ARG A 95 0.36 14.26 18.75
N GLY A 96 1.44 14.42 17.97
CA GLY A 96 1.44 14.82 16.57
C GLY A 96 1.86 16.28 16.36
N ASP A 97 2.39 16.56 15.16
CA ASP A 97 2.96 17.87 14.81
C ASP A 97 1.91 18.87 14.30
N SER A 98 0.62 18.59 14.50
CA SER A 98 -0.47 19.47 14.09
C SER A 98 -0.62 20.66 15.03
N GLU A 99 -0.74 21.86 14.49
CA GLU A 99 -0.99 23.09 15.26
C GLU A 99 -2.42 23.16 15.84
N THR A 100 -3.34 22.34 15.33
CA THR A 100 -4.74 22.31 15.77
C THR A 100 -5.12 20.95 16.37
N GLU A 101 -6.03 20.98 17.34
CA GLU A 101 -6.61 19.78 17.98
C GLU A 101 -7.40 18.90 16.99
N HIS A 102 -8.04 19.55 16.02
CA HIS A 102 -8.93 18.93 15.05
C HIS A 102 -8.44 19.19 13.62
N PRO A 103 -8.80 18.35 12.64
CA PRO A 103 -8.42 18.57 11.25
C PRO A 103 -9.03 19.87 10.68
N VAL A 104 -8.23 20.60 9.91
CA VAL A 104 -8.64 21.79 9.14
C VAL A 104 -8.23 21.57 7.69
N TYR A 105 -9.14 21.81 6.75
CA TYR A 105 -8.94 21.54 5.33
C TYR A 105 -9.04 22.79 4.46
N ASN A 106 -8.29 22.79 3.36
CA ASN A 106 -8.53 23.61 2.18
C ASN A 106 -9.30 22.74 1.17
N ILE A 107 -10.52 23.15 0.77
CA ILE A 107 -11.33 22.46 -0.24
C ILE A 107 -11.67 23.48 -1.31
N ASP A 108 -10.85 23.54 -2.35
CA ASP A 108 -10.98 24.52 -3.44
C ASP A 108 -11.13 25.97 -2.92
N GLY A 109 -10.25 26.34 -1.98
CA GLY A 109 -10.24 27.64 -1.29
C GLY A 109 -11.18 27.75 -0.08
N LEU A 110 -12.08 26.79 0.14
CA LEU A 110 -12.94 26.74 1.33
C LEU A 110 -12.12 26.27 2.53
N ARG A 111 -12.22 26.99 3.66
CA ARG A 111 -11.61 26.54 4.92
C ARG A 111 -12.65 25.75 5.71
N ILE A 112 -12.47 24.44 5.80
CA ILE A 112 -13.39 23.56 6.53
C ILE A 112 -12.75 23.10 7.83
N VAL A 113 -13.46 23.31 8.95
CA VAL A 113 -13.04 22.87 10.29
C VAL A 113 -13.81 21.62 10.65
N GLN A 114 -13.14 20.47 10.73
CA GLN A 114 -13.78 19.21 11.07
C GLN A 114 -13.74 18.97 12.58
N ASN A 115 -14.77 19.39 13.31
CA ASN A 115 -14.82 19.22 14.76
C ASN A 115 -16.18 18.68 15.26
N LEU A 116 -16.13 17.92 16.36
CA LEU A 116 -17.29 17.38 17.07
C LEU A 116 -18.23 16.54 16.18
N THR A 117 -17.65 15.74 15.29
CA THR A 117 -18.40 14.84 14.39
C THR A 117 -18.77 13.52 15.08
N GLY A 118 -20.04 13.09 14.96
CA GLY A 118 -20.51 11.76 15.37
C GLY A 118 -20.85 11.67 16.85
N ALA A 119 -19.86 11.38 17.71
CA ALA A 119 -20.06 11.35 19.17
C ALA A 119 -18.76 11.66 19.94
N SER A 120 -18.88 12.39 21.06
CA SER A 120 -17.82 12.85 21.99
C SER A 120 -17.11 14.18 21.66
N SER A 121 -16.24 14.63 22.58
CA SER A 121 -15.28 15.74 22.41
C SER A 121 -14.15 15.44 21.40
N ARG A 122 -14.36 14.45 20.52
CA ARG A 122 -13.45 13.92 19.50
C ARG A 122 -14.29 13.64 18.25
N ASN A 123 -13.69 13.69 17.06
CA ASN A 123 -14.40 13.25 15.87
C ASN A 123 -14.41 11.71 15.84
N SER A 124 -15.56 11.09 16.11
CA SER A 124 -15.73 9.64 15.99
C SER A 124 -16.36 9.34 14.64
N ILE A 125 -15.64 8.61 13.80
CA ILE A 125 -16.07 8.27 12.44
C ILE A 125 -16.54 6.83 12.43
N TYR A 126 -17.85 6.64 12.28
CA TYR A 126 -18.48 5.32 12.28
C TYR A 126 -18.47 4.72 10.88
N LEU A 127 -18.32 3.40 10.85
CA LEU A 127 -18.33 2.54 9.68
C LEU A 127 -19.52 1.57 9.77
N PRO A 128 -20.01 1.04 8.63
CA PRO A 128 -21.05 0.03 8.64
C PRO A 128 -20.64 -1.22 9.43
N PRO A 129 -21.59 -2.05 9.89
CA PRO A 129 -21.28 -3.34 10.52
C PRO A 129 -20.36 -4.18 9.63
N ALA A 130 -19.40 -4.90 10.20
CA ALA A 130 -18.48 -5.75 9.45
C ALA A 130 -19.21 -6.73 8.50
N PRO A 131 -18.63 -7.12 7.35
CA PRO A 131 -19.28 -8.02 6.41
C PRO A 131 -19.64 -9.38 7.04
N MET A 132 -20.80 -9.88 6.63
CA MET A 132 -21.34 -11.20 6.92
C MET A 132 -21.73 -11.84 5.59
N ALA A 133 -21.79 -13.17 5.54
CA ALA A 133 -22.33 -13.88 4.41
C ALA A 133 -23.54 -14.73 4.80
N GLU A 134 -24.46 -14.84 3.86
CA GLU A 134 -25.65 -15.65 3.94
C GLU A 134 -25.43 -16.95 3.18
N VAL A 135 -25.91 -18.06 3.72
CA VAL A 135 -25.65 -19.39 3.16
C VAL A 135 -26.87 -19.90 2.41
N GLU A 136 -26.64 -20.38 1.18
CA GLU A 136 -27.63 -21.05 0.34
C GLU A 136 -27.32 -22.54 0.19
N ALA A 137 -28.35 -23.37 0.34
CA ALA A 137 -28.22 -24.83 0.20
C ALA A 137 -28.13 -25.31 -1.26
N SER A 138 -28.61 -24.50 -2.20
CA SER A 138 -28.55 -24.76 -3.64
C SER A 138 -27.91 -23.61 -4.40
N THR A 139 -27.73 -23.77 -5.72
CA THR A 139 -27.23 -22.73 -6.62
C THR A 139 -28.27 -21.67 -6.98
N THR A 140 -29.43 -21.69 -6.33
CA THR A 140 -30.54 -20.74 -6.51
C THR A 140 -30.85 -20.05 -5.19
N THR A 141 -31.11 -18.76 -5.21
CA THR A 141 -31.46 -18.02 -4.00
C THR A 141 -32.79 -18.47 -3.41
N SER A 142 -32.86 -18.57 -2.09
CA SER A 142 -34.07 -18.85 -1.31
C SER A 142 -34.79 -17.58 -0.87
N ARG A 143 -34.11 -16.43 -0.90
CA ARG A 143 -34.62 -15.12 -0.48
C ARG A 143 -34.13 -13.99 -1.37
N ASP A 144 -34.66 -12.79 -1.10
CA ASP A 144 -34.20 -11.57 -1.74
C ASP A 144 -32.86 -11.12 -1.14
N TYR A 145 -31.96 -10.65 -2.00
CA TYR A 145 -30.64 -10.12 -1.65
C TYR A 145 -30.48 -8.68 -2.13
N LYS A 146 -29.75 -7.88 -1.35
CA LYS A 146 -29.44 -6.48 -1.63
C LYS A 146 -28.01 -6.32 -2.12
N PRO A 147 -27.73 -5.28 -2.94
CA PRO A 147 -26.37 -4.99 -3.36
C PRO A 147 -25.41 -4.88 -2.16
N GLY A 148 -24.31 -5.63 -2.21
CA GLY A 148 -23.31 -5.72 -1.14
C GLY A 148 -23.44 -6.97 -0.25
N ASP A 149 -24.56 -7.68 -0.32
CA ASP A 149 -24.74 -8.94 0.43
C ASP A 149 -23.82 -10.03 -0.13
N HIS A 150 -23.12 -10.72 0.77
CA HIS A 150 -22.34 -11.91 0.40
C HIS A 150 -23.23 -13.14 0.49
N VAL A 151 -23.15 -14.00 -0.52
CA VAL A 151 -23.90 -15.26 -0.61
C VAL A 151 -22.92 -16.40 -0.82
N ILE A 152 -23.04 -17.46 -0.03
CA ILE A 152 -22.15 -18.62 -0.10
C ILE A 152 -22.95 -19.88 -0.44
N ASN A 153 -22.45 -20.65 -1.39
CA ASN A 153 -22.88 -22.01 -1.63
C ASN A 153 -21.67 -22.95 -1.65
N ASN A 154 -21.60 -23.84 -0.66
CA ASN A 154 -20.44 -24.70 -0.41
C ASN A 154 -19.13 -23.90 -0.24
N ASN A 155 -18.17 -24.06 -1.16
CA ASN A 155 -16.90 -23.32 -1.20
C ASN A 155 -16.93 -22.10 -2.13
N ASN A 156 -18.05 -21.81 -2.79
CA ASN A 156 -18.18 -20.68 -3.70
C ASN A 156 -18.75 -19.47 -2.98
N ILE A 157 -18.09 -18.32 -3.13
CA ILE A 157 -18.49 -17.06 -2.52
C ILE A 157 -18.89 -16.09 -3.63
N TYR A 158 -20.05 -15.47 -3.45
CA TYR A 158 -20.60 -14.48 -4.35
C TYR A 158 -20.87 -13.19 -3.59
N ILE A 159 -20.82 -12.05 -4.29
CA ILE A 159 -21.34 -10.78 -3.83
C ILE A 159 -22.48 -10.34 -4.74
N THR A 160 -23.54 -9.83 -4.14
CA THR A 160 -24.71 -9.32 -4.84
C THR A 160 -24.39 -7.93 -5.39
N VAL A 161 -24.57 -7.71 -6.70
CA VAL A 161 -24.25 -6.45 -7.38
C VAL A 161 -25.48 -5.62 -7.80
N SER A 162 -26.67 -6.22 -7.78
CA SER A 162 -27.96 -5.57 -7.97
C SER A 162 -29.03 -6.25 -7.11
N ASP A 163 -30.17 -5.60 -6.85
CA ASP A 163 -31.30 -6.24 -6.15
C ASP A 163 -31.65 -7.58 -6.82
N ALA A 164 -31.52 -8.68 -6.07
CA ALA A 164 -31.73 -10.03 -6.58
C ALA A 164 -32.92 -10.67 -5.85
N PRO A 165 -34.03 -10.97 -6.54
CA PRO A 165 -35.16 -11.64 -5.92
C PRO A 165 -34.84 -13.11 -5.59
N SER A 166 -35.69 -13.74 -4.77
CA SER A 166 -35.68 -15.20 -4.58
C SER A 166 -35.84 -15.97 -5.90
N GLY A 167 -35.17 -17.11 -6.02
CA GLY A 167 -35.18 -18.00 -7.19
C GLY A 167 -34.15 -17.67 -8.28
N MET A 168 -33.25 -16.71 -8.04
CA MET A 168 -32.18 -16.36 -8.99
C MET A 168 -31.01 -17.34 -8.92
N LEU A 169 -30.38 -17.64 -10.05
CA LEU A 169 -29.18 -18.47 -10.09
C LEU A 169 -27.96 -17.67 -9.60
N LEU A 170 -27.12 -18.26 -8.75
CA LEU A 170 -25.88 -17.63 -8.28
C LEU A 170 -24.85 -17.42 -9.39
N SER A 171 -24.98 -18.15 -10.51
CA SER A 171 -24.18 -17.94 -11.71
C SER A 171 -24.68 -16.80 -12.60
N ASP A 172 -25.80 -16.17 -12.28
CA ASP A 172 -26.32 -15.03 -13.04
C ASP A 172 -25.53 -13.76 -12.72
N VAL A 173 -24.65 -13.40 -13.66
CA VAL A 173 -23.76 -12.24 -13.56
C VAL A 173 -24.47 -10.88 -13.51
N THR A 174 -25.78 -10.86 -13.78
CA THR A 174 -26.62 -9.67 -13.58
C THR A 174 -26.72 -9.34 -12.10
N TYR A 175 -26.84 -10.36 -11.25
CA TYR A 175 -27.13 -10.26 -9.82
C TYR A 175 -25.93 -10.57 -8.94
N PHE A 176 -25.08 -11.50 -9.36
CA PHE A 176 -24.02 -12.06 -8.52
C PHE A 176 -22.67 -12.01 -9.20
N LYS A 177 -21.61 -11.85 -8.41
CA LYS A 177 -20.23 -11.89 -8.86
C LYS A 177 -19.40 -12.79 -7.94
N PRO A 178 -18.59 -13.73 -8.47
CA PRO A 178 -17.71 -14.55 -7.65
C PRO A 178 -16.58 -13.70 -7.03
N VAL A 179 -16.21 -14.01 -5.78
CA VAL A 179 -15.14 -13.35 -5.04
C VAL A 179 -14.29 -14.38 -4.28
N ASP A 180 -13.04 -14.03 -3.97
CA ASP A 180 -12.09 -14.97 -3.33
C ASP A 180 -12.33 -15.14 -1.81
N MET A 181 -13.04 -14.21 -1.16
CA MET A 181 -13.27 -14.22 0.29
C MET A 181 -14.46 -13.34 0.71
N VAL A 182 -14.96 -13.54 1.94
CA VAL A 182 -15.88 -12.60 2.59
C VAL A 182 -15.08 -11.48 3.25
N SER A 183 -15.05 -10.33 2.60
CA SER A 183 -14.47 -9.07 3.09
C SER A 183 -15.02 -7.92 2.24
N ARG A 184 -14.73 -6.68 2.62
CA ARG A 184 -15.06 -5.49 1.81
C ARG A 184 -14.16 -4.30 2.20
N GLU A 185 -14.11 -3.29 1.36
CA GLU A 185 -13.53 -1.99 1.71
C GLU A 185 -14.63 -0.96 2.00
N ASP A 186 -14.53 -0.26 3.14
CA ASP A 186 -15.35 0.90 3.42
C ASP A 186 -14.59 2.17 3.00
N LEU A 187 -15.21 3.03 2.19
CA LEU A 187 -14.65 4.32 1.76
C LEU A 187 -15.19 5.44 2.64
N VAL A 188 -14.28 6.21 3.23
CA VAL A 188 -14.60 7.36 4.06
C VAL A 188 -14.14 8.64 3.39
N GLY A 189 -15.02 9.63 3.33
CA GLY A 189 -14.69 10.96 2.84
C GLY A 189 -15.63 12.03 3.34
N MET A 190 -15.22 13.28 3.12
CA MET A 190 -15.99 14.46 3.42
C MET A 190 -16.66 14.97 2.15
N GLU A 191 -17.99 15.03 2.18
CA GLU A 191 -18.78 15.66 1.12
C GLU A 191 -19.10 17.09 1.53
N VAL A 192 -18.74 18.06 0.68
CA VAL A 192 -18.96 19.50 0.91
C VAL A 192 -19.87 20.06 -0.17
N PHE A 193 -20.94 20.74 0.24
CA PHE A 193 -21.99 21.21 -0.65
C PHE A 193 -22.59 22.53 -0.17
N LEU A 194 -23.08 23.32 -1.12
CA LEU A 194 -23.69 24.61 -0.85
C LEU A 194 -25.20 24.49 -0.72
N VAL A 195 -25.76 25.17 0.28
CA VAL A 195 -27.21 25.31 0.47
C VAL A 195 -27.60 26.76 0.62
N GLU A 196 -28.78 27.09 0.13
CA GLU A 196 -29.48 28.33 0.47
C GLU A 196 -30.32 28.08 1.72
N ILE A 197 -30.20 28.97 2.69
CA ILE A 197 -30.88 28.87 3.97
C ILE A 197 -32.24 29.54 3.88
N GLY A 198 -33.29 28.81 4.28
CA GLY A 198 -34.66 29.32 4.30
C GLY A 198 -35.70 28.21 4.36
N ASN A 199 -36.98 28.58 4.24
CA ASN A 199 -38.13 27.69 4.40
C ASN A 199 -38.91 27.44 3.09
N GLU A 200 -38.46 28.01 1.97
CA GLU A 200 -39.11 27.85 0.68
C GLU A 200 -38.61 26.60 -0.07
N GLY A 201 -39.34 26.18 -1.11
CA GLY A 201 -39.05 24.94 -1.82
C GLY A 201 -37.61 24.89 -2.38
N GLY A 202 -36.82 23.92 -1.90
CA GLY A 202 -35.42 23.73 -2.27
C GLY A 202 -34.39 24.41 -1.35
N GLN A 203 -34.84 25.26 -0.42
CA GLN A 203 -34.00 25.82 0.64
C GLN A 203 -33.90 24.85 1.83
N ILE A 204 -32.86 25.03 2.64
CA ILE A 204 -32.61 24.25 3.84
C ILE A 204 -32.85 25.11 5.08
N PRO A 205 -33.78 24.73 5.98
CA PRO A 205 -34.15 25.57 7.12
C PRO A 205 -33.12 25.55 8.25
N ALA A 206 -32.16 24.63 8.17
CA ALA A 206 -31.20 24.34 9.22
C ALA A 206 -29.82 24.96 8.92
N VAL A 207 -29.27 25.66 9.92
CA VAL A 207 -27.86 26.04 9.95
C VAL A 207 -27.12 25.21 10.99
N PHE A 208 -25.89 24.82 10.66
CA PHE A 208 -25.05 24.00 11.53
C PHE A 208 -23.76 24.74 11.87
N PRO A 209 -23.33 24.77 13.14
CA PRO A 209 -22.01 25.28 13.50
C PRO A 209 -20.91 24.63 12.66
N LEU A 210 -19.93 25.41 12.22
CA LEU A 210 -18.83 24.99 11.33
C LEU A 210 -19.28 24.48 9.94
N GLY A 211 -20.58 24.53 9.64
CA GLY A 211 -21.17 23.82 8.50
C GLY A 211 -21.29 22.30 8.71
N ASN A 212 -21.01 21.78 9.91
CA ASN A 212 -21.00 20.35 10.19
C ASN A 212 -22.41 19.79 10.38
N VAL A 213 -22.97 19.07 9.40
CA VAL A 213 -24.32 18.49 9.54
C VAL A 213 -24.39 17.35 10.57
N GLN A 214 -23.24 16.90 11.07
CA GLN A 214 -23.06 15.86 12.09
C GLN A 214 -22.50 16.43 13.40
N TYR A 215 -22.66 17.75 13.60
CA TYR A 215 -22.17 18.44 14.78
C TYR A 215 -22.81 17.84 16.04
N ASN A 216 -21.99 17.52 17.04
CA ASN A 216 -22.42 16.99 18.32
C ASN A 216 -21.89 17.81 19.51
N GLY A 217 -21.53 19.07 19.27
CA GLY A 217 -21.13 19.97 20.35
C GLY A 217 -22.25 20.19 21.36
N ASN A 218 -21.88 20.23 22.63
CA ASN A 218 -22.75 20.71 23.71
C ASN A 218 -21.98 21.78 24.47
N THR A 219 -22.20 23.06 24.16
CA THR A 219 -21.48 24.13 24.86
C THR A 219 -22.23 24.58 26.09
N SER A 220 -21.59 24.47 27.25
CA SER A 220 -21.91 25.10 28.54
C SER A 220 -21.76 26.64 28.53
N GLY A 221 -22.13 27.28 27.42
CA GLY A 221 -22.04 28.72 27.20
C GLY A 221 -23.25 29.21 26.40
N THR A 222 -24.36 29.44 27.09
CA THR A 222 -25.55 30.17 26.60
C THR A 222 -26.24 29.65 25.32
N LYS A 223 -26.61 28.36 25.24
CA LYS A 223 -27.90 27.81 24.73
C LYS A 223 -27.77 26.36 24.25
N ASN A 224 -28.88 25.62 24.36
CA ASN A 224 -28.99 24.21 23.98
C ASN A 224 -29.20 24.09 22.46
N TYR A 225 -28.27 23.45 21.75
CA TYR A 225 -28.53 22.99 20.39
C TYR A 225 -29.65 21.96 20.42
N THR A 226 -30.52 21.98 19.41
CA THR A 226 -31.62 21.02 19.31
C THR A 226 -31.24 19.87 18.41
N ASP A 227 -31.39 18.65 18.93
CA ASP A 227 -31.34 17.44 18.11
C ASP A 227 -32.52 17.45 17.13
N GLY A 228 -32.33 16.94 15.91
CA GLY A 228 -33.43 16.69 14.96
C GLY A 228 -33.99 17.92 14.23
N VAL A 229 -33.18 18.96 14.01
CA VAL A 229 -33.58 20.11 13.15
C VAL A 229 -33.85 19.66 11.71
N MET A 230 -33.11 18.67 11.23
CA MET A 230 -33.34 17.95 9.97
C MET A 230 -33.62 16.47 10.27
N PRO A 231 -34.23 15.71 9.34
CA PRO A 231 -34.39 14.26 9.48
C PRO A 231 -33.04 13.56 9.70
N GLN A 232 -33.05 12.44 10.44
CA GLN A 232 -31.86 11.67 10.80
C GLN A 232 -30.96 11.33 9.60
N SER A 233 -31.58 10.95 8.47
CA SER A 233 -30.88 10.62 7.22
C SER A 233 -30.06 11.79 6.64
N TYR A 234 -30.33 13.03 7.03
CA TYR A 234 -29.54 14.19 6.64
C TYR A 234 -28.19 14.24 7.37
N SER A 235 -28.07 13.60 8.54
CA SER A 235 -26.85 13.56 9.37
C SER A 235 -26.22 12.15 9.42
N ALA A 236 -26.82 11.15 8.78
CA ALA A 236 -26.32 9.79 8.76
C ALA A 236 -24.96 9.69 8.03
N PHE A 237 -24.04 8.86 8.54
CA PHE A 237 -22.80 8.52 7.84
C PHE A 237 -23.04 7.69 6.57
N GLY A 238 -24.12 6.93 6.52
CA GLY A 238 -24.54 6.08 5.42
C GLY A 238 -25.93 5.53 5.67
N SER A 239 -26.46 4.73 4.75
CA SER A 239 -27.83 4.17 4.85
C SER A 239 -28.02 3.23 6.04
N TRP A 240 -26.93 2.66 6.53
CA TRP A 240 -26.84 1.77 7.70
C TRP A 240 -26.84 2.51 9.05
N ASP A 241 -26.60 3.83 9.06
CA ASP A 241 -26.57 4.64 10.27
C ASP A 241 -27.96 5.20 10.58
N THR A 242 -28.57 4.68 11.64
CA THR A 242 -29.93 5.04 12.07
C THR A 242 -29.96 5.88 13.35
N VAL A 243 -28.80 6.22 13.90
CA VAL A 243 -28.69 6.79 15.26
C VAL A 243 -27.99 8.15 15.31
N THR A 244 -27.18 8.52 14.31
CA THR A 244 -26.49 9.82 14.31
C THR A 244 -27.47 10.96 14.00
N TRP A 245 -27.47 11.98 14.86
CA TRP A 245 -28.23 13.22 14.67
C TRP A 245 -27.30 14.43 14.73
N GLY A 246 -27.47 15.35 13.79
CA GLY A 246 -26.79 16.64 13.80
C GLY A 246 -27.48 17.67 14.68
N ARG A 247 -26.70 18.39 15.48
CA ARG A 247 -27.13 19.53 16.29
C ARG A 247 -26.99 20.83 15.52
N GLY A 248 -28.11 21.44 15.18
CA GLY A 248 -28.17 22.71 14.47
C GLY A 248 -29.21 23.65 15.05
N PHE A 249 -29.51 24.70 14.29
CA PHE A 249 -30.60 25.64 14.57
C PHE A 249 -31.52 25.77 13.37
N THR A 250 -32.82 25.89 13.60
CA THR A 250 -33.75 26.37 12.57
C THR A 250 -33.55 27.88 12.41
N TRP A 251 -33.13 28.33 11.22
CA TRP A 251 -32.76 29.72 10.94
C TRP A 251 -33.84 30.73 11.37
N ASP A 252 -35.09 30.49 10.98
CA ASP A 252 -36.22 31.37 11.27
C ASP A 252 -36.61 31.41 12.75
N LYS A 253 -36.17 30.43 13.54
CA LYS A 253 -36.40 30.38 14.99
C LYS A 253 -35.26 31.05 15.78
N MET A 254 -34.18 31.45 15.13
CA MET A 254 -33.07 32.16 15.77
C MET A 254 -33.42 33.62 16.02
N SER A 255 -33.00 34.17 17.16
CA SER A 255 -33.07 35.62 17.38
C SER A 255 -32.10 36.37 16.47
N GLU A 256 -32.39 37.64 16.17
CA GLU A 256 -31.52 38.46 15.29
C GLU A 256 -30.09 38.63 15.83
N GLU A 257 -29.94 38.75 17.15
CA GLU A 257 -28.62 38.75 17.80
C GLU A 257 -27.83 37.45 17.53
N HIS A 258 -28.55 36.32 17.49
CA HIS A 258 -27.95 35.02 17.25
C HIS A 258 -27.57 34.82 15.80
N LYS A 259 -28.43 35.21 14.87
CA LYS A 259 -28.10 35.22 13.43
C LYS A 259 -26.85 36.05 13.18
N THR A 260 -26.79 37.24 13.80
CA THR A 260 -25.62 38.14 13.72
C THR A 260 -24.33 37.46 14.21
N LYS A 261 -24.36 36.86 15.41
CA LYS A 261 -23.19 36.13 15.95
C LYS A 261 -22.77 34.97 15.06
N PHE A 262 -23.74 34.23 14.52
CA PHE A 262 -23.50 33.06 13.69
C PHE A 262 -22.85 33.42 12.35
N ILE A 263 -23.36 34.45 11.66
CA ILE A 263 -22.80 34.87 10.36
C ILE A 263 -21.45 35.56 10.52
N ASN A 264 -21.21 36.25 11.63
CA ASN A 264 -19.93 36.93 11.88
C ASN A 264 -18.77 35.98 12.23
N ASP A 265 -19.06 34.71 12.51
CA ASP A 265 -18.03 33.69 12.69
C ASP A 265 -17.68 33.08 11.32
N PRO A 266 -16.48 33.36 10.78
CA PRO A 266 -16.08 32.89 9.47
C PRO A 266 -15.98 31.36 9.38
N ASP A 267 -15.83 30.64 10.51
CA ASP A 267 -15.71 29.19 10.51
C ASP A 267 -17.06 28.50 10.29
N ASN A 268 -18.17 29.20 10.50
CA ASN A 268 -19.50 28.71 10.13
C ASN A 268 -19.75 28.66 8.62
N ASN A 269 -18.83 29.20 7.81
CA ASN A 269 -18.86 29.19 6.34
C ASN A 269 -20.19 29.72 5.76
N VAL A 270 -20.68 30.83 6.32
CA VAL A 270 -21.90 31.52 5.88
C VAL A 270 -21.53 32.80 5.12
N TYR A 271 -22.24 33.08 4.04
CA TYR A 271 -22.15 34.36 3.34
C TYR A 271 -23.52 34.87 2.89
N LEU A 272 -23.57 36.17 2.60
CA LEU A 272 -24.76 36.89 2.17
C LEU A 272 -24.65 37.30 0.70
N ASP A 273 -25.73 37.08 -0.05
CA ASP A 273 -25.93 37.59 -1.41
C ASP A 273 -27.26 38.36 -1.47
N GLY A 274 -27.18 39.67 -1.27
CA GLY A 274 -28.35 40.49 -0.96
C GLY A 274 -29.01 40.06 0.35
N ASP A 275 -30.30 39.74 0.29
CA ASP A 275 -31.08 39.25 1.44
C ASP A 275 -31.00 37.71 1.61
N ARG A 276 -30.33 37.02 0.68
CA ARG A 276 -30.23 35.56 0.68
C ARG A 276 -29.02 35.12 1.50
N VAL A 277 -29.22 34.06 2.28
CA VAL A 277 -28.20 33.50 3.18
C VAL A 277 -27.77 32.15 2.63
N TYR A 278 -26.47 31.93 2.52
CA TYR A 278 -25.91 30.67 2.04
C TYR A 278 -24.95 30.10 3.06
N GLN A 279 -24.94 28.78 3.19
CA GLN A 279 -23.95 28.07 4.00
C GLN A 279 -23.29 26.97 3.18
N TRP A 280 -21.97 26.90 3.21
CA TRP A 280 -21.27 25.67 2.85
C TRP A 280 -21.37 24.68 4.01
N GLN A 281 -22.07 23.58 3.74
CA GLN A 281 -22.22 22.49 4.69
C GLN A 281 -21.30 21.33 4.29
N TYR A 282 -20.93 20.53 5.27
CA TYR A 282 -20.18 19.30 5.05
C TYR A 282 -20.73 18.15 5.88
N ARG A 283 -20.50 16.94 5.38
CA ARG A 283 -20.80 15.68 6.08
C ARG A 283 -19.67 14.69 5.86
N ILE A 284 -19.39 13.85 6.85
CA ILE A 284 -18.56 12.66 6.67
C ILE A 284 -19.46 11.51 6.26
N ARG A 285 -19.04 10.80 5.22
CA ARG A 285 -19.73 9.62 4.71
C ARG A 285 -18.83 8.41 4.82
N SER A 286 -19.42 7.28 5.18
CA SER A 286 -18.76 5.98 5.19
C SER A 286 -19.59 5.01 4.35
N VAL A 287 -19.11 4.72 3.15
CA VAL A 287 -19.83 3.96 2.13
C VAL A 287 -19.17 2.60 1.94
N PRO A 288 -19.89 1.49 2.22
CA PRO A 288 -19.35 0.16 1.98
C PRO A 288 -19.21 -0.10 0.48
N SER A 289 -18.17 -0.81 0.07
CA SER A 289 -18.02 -1.20 -1.32
C SER A 289 -19.09 -2.22 -1.73
N ILE A 290 -19.67 -2.00 -2.91
CA ILE A 290 -20.55 -2.97 -3.56
C ILE A 290 -19.76 -3.60 -4.71
N GLY A 291 -19.48 -4.89 -4.57
CA GLY A 291 -18.99 -5.70 -5.68
C GLY A 291 -17.48 -5.73 -5.93
N ASP A 292 -16.63 -4.96 -5.22
CA ASP A 292 -15.16 -5.12 -5.23
C ASP A 292 -14.42 -4.09 -4.35
N ASP A 293 -13.09 -4.00 -4.44
CA ASP A 293 -12.27 -2.90 -3.90
C ASP A 293 -12.61 -1.51 -4.50
N TRP A 294 -12.42 -0.46 -3.69
CA TRP A 294 -12.61 0.93 -4.12
C TRP A 294 -11.39 1.45 -4.88
N ARG A 295 -11.64 2.02 -6.07
CA ARG A 295 -10.70 2.58 -7.04
C ARG A 295 -10.91 4.08 -7.23
N PHE A 296 -9.83 4.75 -7.63
CA PHE A 296 -9.82 6.18 -7.92
C PHE A 296 -10.39 6.98 -6.74
N THR A 297 -9.91 6.70 -5.54
CA THR A 297 -10.45 7.22 -4.28
C THR A 297 -9.65 8.34 -3.68
N SER A 298 -8.47 8.63 -4.20
CA SER A 298 -7.60 9.70 -3.73
C SER A 298 -7.69 10.92 -4.63
N GLY A 299 -7.15 12.05 -4.15
CA GLY A 299 -7.12 13.32 -4.87
C GLY A 299 -6.07 13.40 -6.00
N TYR A 300 -5.30 12.34 -6.20
CA TYR A 300 -4.20 12.24 -7.16
C TYR A 300 -4.32 11.04 -8.11
N ASP A 301 -5.46 10.35 -8.08
CA ASP A 301 -5.70 9.25 -9.01
C ASP A 301 -5.90 9.80 -10.43
N ASP A 302 -4.91 9.54 -11.28
CA ASP A 302 -4.83 10.05 -12.65
C ASP A 302 -5.29 9.00 -13.67
N ALA A 303 -6.58 8.96 -13.94
CA ALA A 303 -7.08 8.26 -15.11
C ALA A 303 -8.07 9.15 -15.88
N ALA A 304 -7.82 9.32 -17.18
CA ALA A 304 -8.43 10.33 -18.05
C ALA A 304 -9.97 10.30 -18.15
N THR A 305 -10.63 9.22 -17.70
CA THR A 305 -12.09 9.06 -17.75
C THR A 305 -12.68 8.53 -16.43
N SER A 306 -11.98 8.70 -15.31
CA SER A 306 -12.34 8.04 -14.05
C SER A 306 -13.22 8.85 -13.10
N TYR A 307 -14.06 8.10 -12.38
CA TYR A 307 -14.90 8.52 -11.27
C TYR A 307 -14.58 7.64 -10.06
N VAL A 308 -14.88 8.12 -8.85
CA VAL A 308 -14.75 7.31 -7.63
C VAL A 308 -15.69 6.11 -7.73
N ARG A 309 -15.14 4.88 -7.74
CA ARG A 309 -15.90 3.66 -8.07
C ARG A 309 -15.31 2.39 -7.49
N THR A 310 -16.03 1.28 -7.59
CA THR A 310 -15.45 -0.06 -7.40
C THR A 310 -14.83 -0.59 -8.70
N SER A 311 -13.93 -1.57 -8.58
CA SER A 311 -13.15 -2.10 -9.72
C SER A 311 -13.92 -2.99 -10.70
N GLY A 312 -15.21 -3.27 -10.48
CA GLY A 312 -15.98 -4.26 -11.24
C GLY A 312 -16.11 -4.00 -12.75
N ASP A 313 -15.88 -5.03 -13.56
CA ASP A 313 -15.98 -4.99 -15.03
C ASP A 313 -17.41 -5.18 -15.58
N VAL A 314 -18.28 -5.87 -14.84
CA VAL A 314 -19.66 -6.22 -15.28
C VAL A 314 -20.69 -5.16 -14.86
N SER A 315 -20.54 -4.58 -13.67
CA SER A 315 -21.39 -3.49 -13.17
C SER A 315 -20.57 -2.49 -12.35
N LEU A 316 -20.31 -1.32 -12.95
CA LEU A 316 -19.51 -0.26 -12.34
C LEU A 316 -20.34 0.41 -11.25
N VAL A 317 -19.93 0.28 -9.99
CA VAL A 317 -20.56 1.00 -8.87
C VAL A 317 -19.85 2.32 -8.63
N ARG A 318 -20.57 3.43 -8.82
CA ARG A 318 -20.05 4.81 -8.74
C ARG A 318 -20.52 5.48 -7.47
N LEU A 319 -19.61 6.12 -6.76
CA LEU A 319 -19.97 6.96 -5.62
C LEU A 319 -20.88 8.09 -6.10
N SER A 320 -22.02 8.22 -5.46
CA SER A 320 -23.03 9.22 -5.79
C SER A 320 -22.97 10.37 -4.80
N ALA A 321 -23.14 11.58 -5.30
CA ALA A 321 -23.26 12.75 -4.44
C ALA A 321 -24.65 12.78 -3.79
N GLN A 322 -24.74 13.23 -2.54
CA GLN A 322 -26.00 13.40 -1.83
C GLN A 322 -26.46 14.88 -1.87
N GLY A 323 -25.54 15.82 -1.69
CA GLY A 323 -25.83 17.25 -1.58
C GLY A 323 -26.80 17.54 -0.44
N SER A 324 -27.85 18.31 -0.73
CA SER A 324 -28.91 18.63 0.25
C SER A 324 -30.06 17.60 0.29
N SER A 325 -29.92 16.48 -0.42
CA SER A 325 -30.92 15.41 -0.41
C SER A 325 -31.13 14.85 1.00
N ILE A 326 -32.40 14.70 1.38
CA ILE A 326 -32.81 14.10 2.66
C ILE A 326 -32.53 12.59 2.68
N PRO A 327 -32.97 11.77 1.69
CA PRO A 327 -32.58 10.36 1.67
C PRO A 327 -31.07 10.24 1.41
N VAL A 328 -30.45 9.26 2.05
CA VAL A 328 -29.05 8.93 1.82
C VAL A 328 -28.90 8.38 0.40
N VAL A 329 -27.95 8.92 -0.36
CA VAL A 329 -27.68 8.53 -1.75
C VAL A 329 -26.26 8.00 -1.84
N GLU A 330 -26.08 6.68 -1.81
CA GLU A 330 -24.76 6.06 -1.71
C GLU A 330 -24.07 5.87 -3.05
N VAL A 331 -24.70 5.14 -3.96
CA VAL A 331 -24.08 4.73 -5.22
C VAL A 331 -25.06 4.71 -6.37
N ASN A 332 -24.52 4.77 -7.60
CA ASN A 332 -25.24 4.65 -8.87
C ASN A 332 -26.52 5.50 -9.01
N SER A 333 -26.57 6.66 -8.36
CA SER A 333 -27.70 7.56 -8.37
C SER A 333 -27.25 9.00 -8.63
N GLY A 334 -27.79 9.58 -9.68
CA GLY A 334 -27.60 11.00 -9.96
C GLY A 334 -26.17 11.43 -10.31
N ARG A 335 -25.63 12.44 -9.59
CA ARG A 335 -24.31 13.03 -9.91
C ARG A 335 -23.19 12.17 -9.32
N HIS A 336 -22.11 11.99 -10.08
CA HIS A 336 -20.92 11.26 -9.64
C HIS A 336 -19.72 12.18 -9.41
N PHE A 337 -18.75 11.70 -8.63
CA PHE A 337 -17.52 12.43 -8.34
C PHE A 337 -16.41 12.08 -9.34
N TYR A 338 -15.96 13.08 -10.07
CA TYR A 338 -14.94 12.97 -11.12
C TYR A 338 -13.55 13.32 -10.61
N GLN A 339 -12.56 12.56 -11.08
CA GLN A 339 -11.14 12.76 -10.72
C GLN A 339 -10.45 13.85 -11.55
N ILE A 340 -9.23 14.21 -11.14
CA ILE A 340 -8.44 15.34 -11.70
C ILE A 340 -8.34 15.35 -13.22
N ASN A 341 -8.14 14.20 -13.84
CA ASN A 341 -7.93 14.12 -15.29
C ASN A 341 -9.18 13.67 -16.05
N SER A 342 -10.35 13.60 -15.40
CA SER A 342 -11.61 13.34 -16.08
C SER A 342 -11.99 14.49 -17.02
N GLN A 343 -12.31 14.17 -18.27
CA GLN A 343 -12.84 15.14 -19.24
C GLN A 343 -14.17 15.78 -18.81
N GLU A 344 -14.92 15.11 -17.93
CA GLU A 344 -16.20 15.60 -17.40
C GLU A 344 -16.04 16.42 -16.11
N ARG A 345 -14.82 16.55 -15.58
CA ARG A 345 -14.52 17.38 -14.40
C ARG A 345 -14.71 18.88 -14.74
N VAL A 346 -15.17 19.64 -13.77
CA VAL A 346 -15.26 21.11 -13.88
C VAL A 346 -13.85 21.70 -13.86
N GLY A 347 -13.54 22.57 -14.84
CA GLY A 347 -12.24 23.26 -14.91
C GLY A 347 -12.05 24.31 -13.80
N ASN A 348 -10.81 24.77 -13.62
CA ASN A 348 -10.41 25.81 -12.64
C ASN A 348 -10.72 25.47 -11.17
N VAL A 349 -10.66 24.18 -10.82
CA VAL A 349 -10.81 23.70 -9.43
C VAL A 349 -9.48 23.13 -8.97
N ASP A 350 -9.08 23.44 -7.74
CA ASP A 350 -7.85 22.89 -7.16
C ASP A 350 -7.79 21.35 -7.26
N PRO A 351 -6.60 20.77 -7.53
CA PRO A 351 -6.43 19.31 -7.49
C PRO A 351 -6.66 18.75 -6.07
N GLY A 352 -6.51 17.43 -5.88
CA GLY A 352 -6.58 16.80 -4.54
C GLY A 352 -7.97 16.45 -4.02
N LEU A 353 -9.00 16.71 -4.81
CA LEU A 353 -10.38 16.30 -4.52
C LEU A 353 -11.06 15.76 -5.77
N ALA A 354 -12.15 15.03 -5.57
CA ALA A 354 -13.09 14.69 -6.64
C ALA A 354 -14.29 15.63 -6.60
N ILE A 355 -14.89 15.93 -7.75
CA ILE A 355 -15.94 16.95 -7.86
C ILE A 355 -17.05 16.49 -8.80
N THR A 356 -18.29 16.88 -8.50
CA THR A 356 -19.42 16.70 -9.42
C THR A 356 -19.45 17.77 -10.50
N ASN A 357 -20.03 17.45 -11.66
CA ASN A 357 -20.29 18.43 -12.70
C ASN A 357 -21.72 19.00 -12.55
N PRO A 358 -21.90 20.32 -12.35
CA PRO A 358 -23.20 20.94 -12.11
C PRO A 358 -24.12 20.90 -13.34
N LYS A 359 -23.60 20.59 -14.53
CA LYS A 359 -24.41 20.42 -15.75
C LYS A 359 -25.41 19.26 -15.65
N PHE A 360 -25.13 18.25 -14.81
CA PHE A 360 -26.05 17.16 -14.56
C PHE A 360 -27.04 17.57 -13.45
N THR A 361 -28.33 17.29 -13.56
CA THR A 361 -29.38 17.93 -12.71
C THR A 361 -30.02 17.03 -11.65
N SER A 362 -29.42 15.88 -11.34
CA SER A 362 -30.12 14.80 -10.65
C SER A 362 -30.25 14.91 -9.13
N ASN A 363 -29.62 15.91 -8.48
CA ASN A 363 -29.64 16.07 -7.02
C ASN A 363 -29.92 17.55 -6.67
N ASN A 364 -30.71 17.82 -5.62
CA ASN A 364 -30.97 19.18 -5.09
C ASN A 364 -29.68 19.78 -4.53
N ALA A 365 -28.83 20.33 -5.39
CA ALA A 365 -27.55 20.90 -4.98
C ALA A 365 -27.22 22.13 -5.80
N ILE A 366 -26.82 23.19 -5.10
CA ILE A 366 -26.40 24.45 -5.70
C ILE A 366 -24.95 24.29 -6.17
N GLY A 367 -24.71 24.44 -7.47
CA GLY A 367 -23.37 24.35 -8.05
C GLY A 367 -22.75 22.96 -7.90
N SER A 368 -21.42 22.93 -7.77
CA SER A 368 -20.61 21.72 -7.62
C SER A 368 -20.55 21.25 -6.17
N ILE A 369 -20.60 19.93 -6.00
CA ILE A 369 -20.34 19.22 -4.74
C ILE A 369 -18.92 18.65 -4.78
N PHE A 370 -18.19 18.79 -3.68
CA PHE A 370 -16.83 18.29 -3.51
C PHE A 370 -16.79 17.02 -2.68
N TRP A 371 -15.86 16.13 -3.00
CA TRP A 371 -15.51 14.94 -2.25
C TRP A 371 -14.03 14.98 -1.88
N MET A 372 -13.76 15.20 -0.60
CA MET A 372 -12.42 15.12 -0.02
C MET A 372 -12.23 13.74 0.61
N PRO A 373 -11.37 12.88 0.05
CA PRO A 373 -11.17 11.54 0.60
C PRO A 373 -10.41 11.57 1.93
N ILE A 374 -10.81 10.69 2.85
CA ILE A 374 -10.20 10.59 4.19
C ILE A 374 -9.51 9.25 4.37
N ALA A 375 -10.21 8.13 4.17
CA ALA A 375 -9.64 6.81 4.41
C ALA A 375 -10.31 5.70 3.59
N LYS A 376 -9.58 4.59 3.38
CA LYS A 376 -10.18 3.27 3.07
C LYS A 376 -9.93 2.32 4.22
N VAL A 377 -10.90 1.45 4.50
CA VAL A 377 -10.79 0.44 5.57
C VAL A 377 -11.16 -0.94 5.06
N THR A 378 -10.19 -1.86 5.01
CA THR A 378 -10.43 -3.27 4.68
C THR A 378 -10.97 -4.01 5.90
N ARG A 379 -12.14 -4.64 5.79
CA ARG A 379 -12.85 -5.23 6.94
C ARG A 379 -12.56 -6.73 7.14
N LEU A 380 -12.38 -7.14 8.40
CA LEU A 380 -12.51 -8.54 8.80
C LEU A 380 -13.99 -8.96 8.76
N ASN A 381 -14.29 -10.26 8.81
CA ASN A 381 -15.67 -10.75 8.72
C ASN A 381 -16.18 -11.37 10.02
N GLN A 382 -17.51 -11.44 10.11
CA GLN A 382 -18.24 -11.95 11.26
C GLN A 382 -18.33 -13.49 11.32
N GLY A 383 -17.78 -14.21 10.34
CA GLY A 383 -17.76 -15.68 10.32
C GLY A 383 -16.75 -16.27 11.31
N ALA A 384 -16.85 -17.58 11.54
CA ALA A 384 -15.88 -18.30 12.35
C ALA A 384 -14.55 -18.45 11.60
N TYR A 385 -13.44 -18.34 12.32
CA TYR A 385 -12.10 -18.49 11.76
C TYR A 385 -11.84 -19.96 11.37
N HIS A 386 -11.32 -20.17 10.16
CA HIS A 386 -10.76 -21.47 9.75
C HIS A 386 -9.53 -21.23 8.85
N PRO A 387 -8.41 -21.95 9.05
CA PRO A 387 -7.15 -21.69 8.34
C PRO A 387 -7.23 -21.82 6.81
N ALA A 388 -8.09 -22.70 6.31
CA ALA A 388 -8.35 -22.84 4.87
C ALA A 388 -9.62 -22.08 4.41
N PHE A 389 -10.78 -22.40 5.01
CA PHE A 389 -12.08 -21.88 4.57
C PHE A 389 -12.42 -20.42 4.93
N ASN A 390 -11.95 -19.86 6.04
CA ASN A 390 -12.23 -18.47 6.40
C ASN A 390 -11.08 -17.84 7.23
N PRO A 391 -9.96 -17.51 6.59
CA PRO A 391 -8.75 -17.03 7.29
C PRO A 391 -8.90 -15.64 7.94
N LEU A 392 -9.88 -14.84 7.49
CA LEU A 392 -10.21 -13.53 8.08
C LEU A 392 -11.41 -13.57 9.05
N GLY A 393 -11.90 -14.77 9.37
CA GLY A 393 -12.94 -14.97 10.36
C GLY A 393 -12.49 -14.56 11.76
N THR A 394 -13.45 -14.16 12.58
CA THR A 394 -13.17 -13.65 13.95
C THR A 394 -13.93 -14.38 15.03
N LYS A 395 -14.98 -15.13 14.68
CA LYS A 395 -15.75 -15.92 15.65
C LYS A 395 -15.11 -17.28 15.93
N LEU A 396 -15.51 -17.86 17.05
CA LEU A 396 -15.17 -19.23 17.43
C LEU A 396 -16.15 -20.22 16.76
N HIS A 397 -15.65 -21.43 16.52
CA HIS A 397 -16.50 -22.57 16.20
C HIS A 397 -17.13 -23.12 17.49
N ALA A 398 -18.40 -23.48 17.44
CA ALA A 398 -19.09 -24.05 18.60
C ALA A 398 -18.60 -25.49 18.90
N THR A 399 -18.54 -25.82 20.19
CA THR A 399 -18.18 -27.14 20.72
C THR A 399 -19.13 -27.51 21.86
N ALA A 400 -19.12 -28.79 22.27
CA ALA A 400 -20.04 -29.30 23.30
C ALA A 400 -19.92 -28.60 24.66
N ASN A 401 -18.79 -27.93 24.94
CA ASN A 401 -18.48 -27.26 26.20
C ASN A 401 -18.04 -25.78 26.03
N GLY A 402 -18.38 -25.11 24.92
CA GLY A 402 -18.00 -23.71 24.64
C GLY A 402 -17.56 -23.48 23.19
N GLY A 403 -16.76 -22.45 22.92
CA GLY A 403 -16.17 -22.19 21.60
C GLY A 403 -14.69 -22.63 21.50
N ASP A 404 -14.23 -23.02 20.32
CA ASP A 404 -12.82 -23.29 20.01
C ASP A 404 -12.40 -22.62 18.69
N PHE A 405 -11.08 -22.45 18.50
CA PHE A 405 -10.50 -21.78 17.33
C PHE A 405 -10.81 -22.50 16.02
N TYR A 406 -10.90 -23.84 16.05
CA TYR A 406 -11.30 -24.69 14.93
C TYR A 406 -11.60 -26.11 15.46
N SER A 407 -12.54 -26.83 14.83
CA SER A 407 -13.30 -27.94 15.43
C SER A 407 -12.53 -28.99 16.24
N LYS A 408 -13.02 -29.29 17.45
CA LYS A 408 -12.92 -30.62 18.06
C LYS A 408 -14.22 -31.03 18.71
N SER A 409 -15.03 -31.80 17.99
CA SER A 409 -15.92 -32.79 18.57
C SER A 409 -16.58 -33.62 17.45
N ALA A 410 -16.57 -34.95 17.55
CA ALA A 410 -17.46 -35.80 16.73
C ALA A 410 -18.95 -35.62 17.08
N VAL A 411 -19.25 -34.85 18.14
CA VAL A 411 -20.60 -34.64 18.69
C VAL A 411 -21.29 -33.39 18.09
N LEU A 412 -20.53 -32.42 17.56
CA LEU A 412 -21.06 -31.23 16.87
C LEU A 412 -20.26 -31.02 15.59
N LYS A 413 -20.97 -30.88 14.46
CA LYS A 413 -20.46 -30.96 13.07
C LYS A 413 -19.13 -30.20 12.86
N ARG A 414 -18.21 -30.77 12.08
CA ARG A 414 -16.95 -30.12 11.67
C ARG A 414 -17.21 -29.18 10.50
N ALA A 415 -16.43 -28.11 10.38
CA ALA A 415 -16.44 -27.28 9.17
C ALA A 415 -15.78 -28.05 8.02
N GLU A 416 -16.54 -28.31 6.96
CA GLU A 416 -16.12 -29.04 5.77
C GLU A 416 -16.15 -28.14 4.51
N SER A 417 -16.66 -26.93 4.66
CA SER A 417 -16.82 -25.95 3.59
C SER A 417 -16.72 -24.51 4.09
N ILE A 418 -16.59 -23.57 3.16
CA ILE A 418 -16.68 -22.13 3.47
C ILE A 418 -18.05 -21.79 4.07
N ALA A 419 -19.13 -22.36 3.55
CA ALA A 419 -20.49 -22.17 4.05
C ALA A 419 -20.61 -22.46 5.56
N ASP A 420 -19.96 -23.53 6.05
CA ASP A 420 -19.98 -23.92 7.46
C ASP A 420 -19.40 -22.85 8.39
N CYS A 421 -18.48 -22.00 7.91
CA CYS A 421 -17.94 -20.88 8.67
C CYS A 421 -18.92 -19.71 8.84
N PHE A 422 -20.10 -19.74 8.19
CA PHE A 422 -21.13 -18.70 8.24
C PHE A 422 -22.53 -19.21 8.64
N GLN A 423 -22.70 -20.50 8.93
CA GLN A 423 -23.98 -21.07 9.35
C GLN A 423 -24.28 -20.82 10.85
N TYR A 424 -25.41 -20.15 11.10
CA TYR A 424 -26.04 -20.07 12.42
C TYR A 424 -27.15 -21.11 12.55
N ASN A 425 -27.31 -21.68 13.73
CA ASN A 425 -28.32 -22.70 13.98
C ASN A 425 -29.76 -22.16 13.94
N SER A 426 -30.66 -22.83 13.21
CA SER A 426 -32.10 -22.79 13.50
C SER A 426 -32.61 -24.06 14.20
N ASP A 427 -31.93 -25.21 14.07
CA ASP A 427 -32.41 -26.50 14.59
C ASP A 427 -31.30 -27.45 15.08
N GLY A 428 -30.74 -27.21 16.27
CA GLY A 428 -30.17 -28.29 17.08
C GLY A 428 -28.69 -28.69 16.93
N GLY A 429 -27.83 -28.00 16.16
CA GLY A 429 -26.37 -28.12 16.29
C GLY A 429 -25.58 -26.97 15.65
N SER A 430 -25.19 -25.95 16.42
CA SER A 430 -24.59 -24.73 15.86
C SER A 430 -23.15 -25.03 15.46
N LEU A 431 -22.69 -24.49 14.33
CA LEU A 431 -21.27 -24.51 13.96
C LEU A 431 -20.53 -23.27 14.47
N ILE A 432 -21.25 -22.17 14.63
CA ILE A 432 -20.75 -20.89 15.15
C ILE A 432 -21.50 -20.59 16.43
N ASP A 433 -20.79 -20.24 17.49
CA ASP A 433 -21.48 -19.90 18.73
C ASP A 433 -22.07 -18.48 18.65
N GLY A 434 -23.40 -18.37 18.67
CA GLY A 434 -24.12 -17.10 18.58
C GLY A 434 -23.85 -16.16 19.77
N GLY A 435 -23.37 -16.68 20.90
CA GLY A 435 -23.10 -15.92 22.12
C GLY A 435 -21.62 -15.63 22.42
N TYR A 436 -20.67 -16.17 21.65
CA TYR A 436 -19.26 -16.21 22.07
C TYR A 436 -18.27 -15.69 21.02
N GLY A 437 -17.74 -14.50 21.31
CA GLY A 437 -16.49 -13.99 20.74
C GLY A 437 -16.59 -13.32 19.36
N GLY A 438 -15.45 -12.79 18.92
CA GLY A 438 -15.26 -12.13 17.64
C GLY A 438 -15.62 -10.64 17.60
N ASN A 439 -16.16 -10.07 18.68
CA ASN A 439 -16.44 -8.64 18.81
C ASN A 439 -15.76 -8.04 20.06
N ILE A 440 -15.62 -6.71 20.11
CA ILE A 440 -14.92 -5.99 21.20
C ILE A 440 -15.56 -6.25 22.57
N GLN A 441 -16.89 -6.36 22.64
CA GLN A 441 -17.63 -6.45 23.91
C GLN A 441 -17.43 -7.78 24.64
N HIS A 442 -17.22 -8.87 23.92
CA HIS A 442 -17.14 -10.21 24.51
C HIS A 442 -15.71 -10.61 24.96
N GLY A 443 -14.67 -9.85 24.60
CA GLY A 443 -13.30 -10.04 25.08
C GLY A 443 -12.56 -11.29 24.58
N PHE A 444 -13.20 -12.14 23.76
CA PHE A 444 -12.61 -13.33 23.14
C PHE A 444 -12.72 -13.25 21.62
N SER A 445 -11.73 -13.77 20.90
CA SER A 445 -11.72 -13.88 19.44
C SER A 445 -11.34 -15.30 19.02
N GLY A 446 -11.99 -15.81 17.98
CA GLY A 446 -11.59 -17.05 17.31
C GLY A 446 -10.46 -16.87 16.30
N HIS A 447 -10.08 -15.62 15.97
CA HIS A 447 -8.88 -15.39 15.19
C HIS A 447 -7.64 -15.69 16.04
N PRO A 448 -6.64 -16.45 15.55
CA PRO A 448 -5.44 -16.85 16.31
C PRO A 448 -4.53 -15.70 16.76
N LEU A 449 -4.82 -14.47 16.32
CA LEU A 449 -4.09 -13.25 16.67
C LEU A 449 -4.93 -12.32 17.56
N GLY A 450 -6.13 -12.76 17.99
CA GLY A 450 -7.00 -12.02 18.90
C GLY A 450 -7.80 -10.89 18.25
N TYR A 451 -7.96 -10.87 16.92
CA TYR A 451 -8.65 -9.78 16.23
C TYR A 451 -10.17 -9.91 16.26
N THR A 452 -10.89 -8.81 16.39
CA THR A 452 -12.36 -8.77 16.36
C THR A 452 -12.86 -8.00 15.14
N HIS A 453 -14.03 -8.34 14.59
CA HIS A 453 -14.50 -7.79 13.32
C HIS A 453 -15.05 -6.36 13.41
N ASP A 454 -15.53 -5.99 14.58
CA ASP A 454 -16.07 -4.68 14.91
C ASP A 454 -14.99 -3.72 15.42
N ASN A 455 -13.75 -4.19 15.58
CA ASN A 455 -12.63 -3.31 15.86
C ASN A 455 -11.96 -2.86 14.56
N ILE A 456 -11.51 -1.61 14.55
CA ILE A 456 -10.78 -1.05 13.41
C ILE A 456 -9.34 -0.89 13.84
N TYR A 457 -8.48 -1.74 13.30
CA TYR A 457 -7.06 -1.68 13.55
C TYR A 457 -6.38 -0.68 12.62
N ASP A 458 -5.27 -0.12 13.08
CA ASP A 458 -4.50 0.84 12.28
C ASP A 458 -4.13 0.24 10.92
N TRP A 459 -3.77 -1.04 10.89
CA TRP A 459 -3.27 -1.74 9.70
C TRP A 459 -4.34 -2.09 8.66
N GLN A 460 -5.62 -1.91 9.00
CA GLN A 460 -6.72 -2.01 8.04
C GLN A 460 -6.98 -0.70 7.29
N MET A 461 -6.43 0.41 7.79
CA MET A 461 -6.80 1.74 7.35
C MET A 461 -5.71 2.44 6.54
N GLN A 462 -6.07 2.81 5.32
CA GLN A 462 -5.24 3.64 4.45
C GLN A 462 -5.67 5.10 4.57
N ASP A 463 -4.79 5.99 5.04
CA ASP A 463 -5.01 7.45 5.01
C ASP A 463 -4.94 7.95 3.56
N LEU A 464 -6.01 8.59 3.10
CA LEU A 464 -6.13 9.13 1.74
C LEU A 464 -5.94 10.65 1.68
N ARG A 465 -5.82 11.31 2.85
CA ARG A 465 -5.75 12.78 2.90
C ARG A 465 -4.44 13.26 2.28
N THR A 466 -4.51 14.39 1.60
CA THR A 466 -3.35 15.05 0.98
C THR A 466 -3.01 16.31 1.76
N ASP A 467 -1.73 16.65 1.87
CA ASP A 467 -1.28 17.92 2.46
C ASP A 467 -1.55 19.08 1.49
N ALA A 468 -2.33 20.07 1.92
CA ALA A 468 -2.68 21.25 1.12
C ALA A 468 -1.46 22.15 0.80
N GLN A 469 -0.42 22.10 1.63
CA GLN A 469 0.81 22.89 1.43
C GLN A 469 1.71 22.28 0.33
N GLY A 470 1.49 21.02 -0.01
CA GLY A 470 2.34 20.26 -0.93
C GLY A 470 3.59 19.70 -0.25
N ILE A 471 4.32 18.84 -0.96
CA ILE A 471 5.45 18.12 -0.43
C ILE A 471 6.76 18.91 -0.57
N ASN A 472 7.47 19.06 0.55
CA ASN A 472 8.78 19.71 0.59
C ASN A 472 9.85 18.76 1.12
N ILE A 473 10.02 17.61 0.45
CA ILE A 473 11.06 16.63 0.78
C ILE A 473 12.09 16.51 -0.33
N ASP A 474 13.30 16.12 0.02
CA ASP A 474 14.34 15.72 -0.93
C ASP A 474 14.47 14.19 -0.98
N ALA A 475 15.24 13.69 -1.95
CA ALA A 475 15.42 12.25 -2.14
C ALA A 475 16.16 11.56 -0.98
N ASN A 476 17.03 12.28 -0.27
CA ASN A 476 17.70 11.74 0.91
C ASN A 476 16.72 11.56 2.08
N ALA A 477 15.84 12.53 2.31
CA ALA A 477 14.76 12.42 3.30
C ALA A 477 13.84 11.25 2.97
N PHE A 478 13.43 11.14 1.70
CA PHE A 478 12.64 10.00 1.22
C PHE A 478 13.34 8.65 1.48
N GLY A 479 14.62 8.52 1.13
CA GLY A 479 15.39 7.30 1.40
C GLY A 479 15.48 6.95 2.89
N LYS A 480 15.66 7.96 3.76
CA LYS A 480 15.66 7.76 5.21
C LYS A 480 14.31 7.33 5.76
N ASP A 481 13.21 7.85 5.22
CA ASP A 481 11.86 7.47 5.65
C ASP A 481 11.52 6.04 5.22
N LEU A 482 11.98 5.60 4.05
CA LEU A 482 11.91 4.19 3.64
C LEU A 482 12.71 3.28 4.57
N LEU A 483 13.98 3.60 4.81
CA LEU A 483 14.89 2.80 5.64
C LEU A 483 14.52 2.82 7.13
N GLY A 484 13.86 3.89 7.59
CA GLY A 484 13.36 4.04 8.94
C GLY A 484 11.95 3.49 9.15
N ASN A 485 11.36 2.81 8.17
CA ASN A 485 9.99 2.27 8.21
C ASN A 485 8.91 3.34 8.53
N ARG A 486 9.14 4.58 8.10
CA ARG A 486 8.18 5.71 8.25
C ARG A 486 7.21 5.80 7.08
N THR A 487 7.55 5.17 5.96
CA THR A 487 6.63 5.00 4.84
C THR A 487 5.86 3.70 5.00
N ARG A 488 4.53 3.80 5.00
CA ARG A 488 3.65 2.66 5.25
C ARG A 488 3.43 1.84 3.98
N GLY A 489 3.70 0.53 4.05
CA GLY A 489 3.54 -0.38 2.91
C GLY A 489 2.14 -0.98 2.83
N TRP A 490 1.59 -1.06 1.62
CA TRP A 490 0.25 -1.58 1.33
C TRP A 490 0.37 -2.75 0.37
N GLU A 491 0.09 -3.97 0.85
CA GLU A 491 0.21 -5.19 0.06
C GLU A 491 -1.15 -5.88 -0.05
N TYR A 492 -1.46 -6.36 -1.25
CA TYR A 492 -2.65 -7.18 -1.48
C TYR A 492 -2.53 -8.50 -0.72
N ILE A 493 -3.62 -8.92 -0.08
CA ILE A 493 -3.70 -10.28 0.49
C ILE A 493 -3.54 -11.25 -0.67
N LYS A 494 -2.72 -12.28 -0.47
CA LYS A 494 -2.44 -13.30 -1.49
C LYS A 494 -3.26 -14.55 -1.24
N SER A 495 -3.57 -15.28 -2.31
CA SER A 495 -4.13 -16.62 -2.25
C SER A 495 -3.12 -17.60 -2.82
N LEU A 496 -2.77 -18.65 -2.08
CA LEU A 496 -1.90 -19.71 -2.58
C LEU A 496 -2.71 -20.71 -3.38
N GLU A 497 -2.40 -20.80 -4.66
CA GLU A 497 -2.99 -21.74 -5.61
C GLU A 497 -1.98 -22.86 -5.93
N ILE A 498 -2.50 -24.07 -6.10
CA ILE A 498 -1.72 -25.29 -6.31
C ILE A 498 -2.27 -26.03 -7.54
N PHE A 499 -1.38 -26.40 -8.46
CA PHE A 499 -1.73 -27.22 -9.62
C PHE A 499 -0.80 -28.41 -9.75
N ARG A 500 -1.38 -29.59 -10.01
CA ARG A 500 -0.65 -30.77 -10.49
C ARG A 500 -0.62 -30.75 -12.02
N THR A 501 0.55 -30.99 -12.60
CA THR A 501 0.75 -31.07 -14.05
C THR A 501 2.02 -31.89 -14.35
N THR A 502 2.35 -32.04 -15.63
CA THR A 502 3.53 -32.77 -16.11
C THR A 502 4.39 -31.87 -16.98
N ILE A 503 5.70 -32.15 -17.04
CA ILE A 503 6.61 -31.45 -17.95
C ILE A 503 6.32 -31.89 -19.39
N ASP A 504 5.90 -30.94 -20.24
CA ASP A 504 5.61 -31.17 -21.66
C ASP A 504 6.88 -31.09 -22.52
N ALA A 505 7.80 -30.18 -22.17
CA ALA A 505 9.10 -30.06 -22.83
C ALA A 505 10.16 -29.42 -21.91
N VAL A 506 11.43 -29.77 -22.15
CA VAL A 506 12.62 -29.15 -21.55
C VAL A 506 13.46 -28.59 -22.70
N SER A 507 13.83 -27.31 -22.63
CA SER A 507 14.66 -26.66 -23.65
C SER A 507 16.15 -26.85 -23.37
N GLU A 508 16.92 -27.14 -24.42
CA GLU A 508 18.38 -27.29 -24.34
C GLU A 508 19.13 -25.94 -24.51
N THR A 509 18.46 -24.93 -25.11
CA THR A 509 19.07 -23.63 -25.45
C THR A 509 18.85 -22.54 -24.40
N LEU A 510 17.74 -22.62 -23.68
CA LEU A 510 17.42 -21.81 -22.49
C LEU A 510 16.92 -22.80 -21.44
N PRO A 511 17.26 -22.67 -20.15
CA PRO A 511 16.76 -23.58 -19.14
C PRO A 511 15.29 -23.27 -18.82
N ASP A 512 14.36 -23.39 -19.78
CA ASP A 512 12.92 -23.25 -19.58
C ASP A 512 12.16 -24.58 -19.64
N LEU A 513 11.08 -24.64 -18.85
CA LEU A 513 10.15 -25.76 -18.77
C LEU A 513 8.80 -25.36 -19.37
N ASN A 514 8.24 -26.23 -20.21
CA ASN A 514 6.93 -26.04 -20.82
C ASN A 514 5.92 -26.94 -20.13
N MET A 515 4.80 -26.37 -19.68
CA MET A 515 3.75 -27.13 -19.03
C MET A 515 2.37 -26.58 -19.35
N THR A 516 1.39 -27.47 -19.45
CA THR A 516 -0.02 -27.14 -19.61
C THR A 516 -0.69 -27.05 -18.24
N LEU A 517 -1.23 -25.88 -17.92
CA LEU A 517 -2.01 -25.68 -16.68
C LEU A 517 -3.52 -25.76 -16.95
N PRO A 518 -4.33 -26.27 -16.00
CA PRO A 518 -5.78 -26.16 -16.05
C PRO A 518 -6.16 -24.68 -16.17
N ARG A 519 -6.77 -24.31 -17.30
CA ARG A 519 -7.03 -22.91 -17.65
C ARG A 519 -8.17 -22.34 -16.80
N ASP A 520 -7.85 -21.43 -15.89
CA ASP A 520 -8.80 -20.41 -15.39
C ASP A 520 -8.18 -19.00 -15.42
N GLY A 521 -8.43 -18.33 -16.56
CA GLY A 521 -8.63 -16.88 -16.74
C GLY A 521 -7.97 -15.84 -15.82
N GLY A 522 -6.65 -15.71 -15.79
CA GLY A 522 -5.99 -14.49 -15.29
C GLY A 522 -4.63 -14.22 -15.95
N ASP A 523 -4.21 -12.96 -16.02
CA ASP A 523 -2.86 -12.53 -16.41
C ASP A 523 -1.82 -13.06 -15.42
N LEU A 524 -1.47 -14.34 -15.53
CA LEU A 524 -0.62 -15.07 -14.58
C LEU A 524 0.88 -14.93 -14.95
N VAL A 525 1.41 -13.71 -14.87
CA VAL A 525 2.86 -13.44 -14.90
C VAL A 525 3.33 -13.18 -13.47
N GLY A 526 4.33 -13.92 -13.01
CA GLY A 526 4.88 -13.77 -11.67
C GLY A 526 5.72 -14.96 -11.21
N GLY A 527 6.28 -14.86 -10.02
CA GLY A 527 7.08 -15.91 -9.42
C GLY A 527 6.23 -17.04 -8.84
N CYS A 528 6.76 -18.25 -8.91
CA CYS A 528 6.17 -19.46 -8.38
C CYS A 528 7.25 -20.41 -7.83
N TRP A 529 6.81 -21.43 -7.10
CA TRP A 529 7.63 -22.58 -6.76
C TRP A 529 7.20 -23.78 -7.62
N LEU A 530 8.18 -24.53 -8.10
CA LEU A 530 7.98 -25.78 -8.80
C LEU A 530 8.49 -26.91 -7.91
N TYR A 531 7.71 -27.96 -7.71
CA TYR A 531 8.13 -29.17 -7.00
C TYR A 531 8.00 -30.37 -7.92
N ASN A 532 9.12 -30.98 -8.28
CA ASN A 532 9.16 -32.21 -9.04
C ASN A 532 8.90 -33.38 -8.10
N VAL A 533 7.69 -33.93 -8.18
CA VAL A 533 7.21 -35.04 -7.35
C VAL A 533 8.01 -36.30 -7.66
N THR A 534 8.35 -36.52 -8.94
CA THR A 534 9.10 -37.69 -9.41
C THR A 534 10.52 -37.73 -8.84
N LYS A 535 11.17 -36.58 -8.69
CA LYS A 535 12.57 -36.48 -8.23
C LYS A 535 12.70 -36.05 -6.76
N GLY A 536 11.64 -35.52 -6.13
CA GLY A 536 11.66 -35.03 -4.75
C GLY A 536 12.40 -33.70 -4.57
N GLU A 537 12.48 -32.88 -5.62
CA GLU A 537 13.25 -31.64 -5.67
C GLU A 537 12.32 -30.44 -5.91
N TYR A 538 12.70 -29.24 -5.43
CA TYR A 538 11.99 -28.00 -5.76
C TYR A 538 12.91 -26.94 -6.38
N SER A 539 12.32 -26.03 -7.13
CA SER A 539 13.00 -24.88 -7.73
C SER A 539 12.09 -23.65 -7.74
N PRO A 540 12.56 -22.46 -7.32
CA PRO A 540 11.84 -21.21 -7.56
C PRO A 540 11.90 -20.88 -9.04
N ALA A 541 10.81 -20.38 -9.61
CA ALA A 541 10.74 -20.04 -11.02
C ALA A 541 9.93 -18.77 -11.25
N VAL A 542 10.06 -18.21 -12.46
CA VAL A 542 9.19 -17.16 -12.97
C VAL A 542 8.32 -17.76 -14.07
N LYS A 543 7.00 -17.64 -13.91
CA LYS A 543 6.00 -18.06 -14.89
C LYS A 543 5.75 -16.95 -15.91
N PHE A 544 5.75 -17.32 -17.18
CA PHE A 544 5.36 -16.47 -18.30
C PHE A 544 4.25 -17.14 -19.09
N ASN A 545 3.14 -16.42 -19.26
CA ASN A 545 2.04 -16.87 -20.09
C ASN A 545 2.12 -16.18 -21.45
N ASN A 546 2.19 -16.95 -22.54
CA ASN A 546 1.83 -16.43 -23.85
C ASN A 546 0.42 -16.95 -24.16
N THR A 547 -0.40 -16.13 -24.81
CA THR A 547 -1.84 -16.39 -24.94
C THR A 547 -2.19 -17.53 -25.93
N THR A 548 -1.21 -18.26 -26.45
CA THR A 548 -1.39 -19.23 -27.55
C THR A 548 -0.57 -20.53 -27.49
N GLU A 549 0.32 -20.75 -26.52
CA GLU A 549 1.23 -21.91 -26.38
C GLU A 549 1.25 -22.45 -24.93
N PRO A 550 1.91 -23.60 -24.65
CA PRO A 550 2.23 -24.01 -23.28
C PRO A 550 2.80 -22.86 -22.43
N THR A 551 2.48 -22.90 -21.13
CA THR A 551 3.03 -21.93 -20.17
C THR A 551 4.52 -22.18 -19.99
N LEU A 552 5.31 -21.12 -20.05
CA LEU A 552 6.76 -21.17 -19.89
C LEU A 552 7.14 -20.88 -18.44
N PHE A 553 8.06 -21.67 -17.89
CA PHE A 553 8.64 -21.46 -16.57
C PHE A 553 10.16 -21.33 -16.67
N TYR A 554 10.70 -20.30 -16.03
CA TYR A 554 12.13 -20.05 -15.94
C TYR A 554 12.60 -20.27 -14.50
N PRO A 555 13.20 -21.42 -14.17
CA PRO A 555 13.90 -21.65 -12.91
C PRO A 555 14.90 -20.55 -12.59
N THR A 556 14.96 -20.20 -11.32
CA THR A 556 15.86 -19.20 -10.72
C THR A 556 16.67 -19.86 -9.61
N ASN A 557 17.69 -19.16 -9.09
CA ASN A 557 18.55 -19.70 -8.04
C ASN A 557 17.75 -20.16 -6.81
N SER A 558 18.15 -21.28 -6.20
CA SER A 558 17.41 -21.90 -5.08
C SER A 558 17.19 -20.99 -3.86
N TYR A 559 18.04 -19.98 -3.68
CA TYR A 559 17.92 -18.98 -2.61
C TYR A 559 17.09 -17.75 -3.00
N THR A 560 16.59 -17.68 -4.24
CA THR A 560 15.71 -16.60 -4.69
C THR A 560 14.31 -16.86 -4.17
N ASN A 561 13.73 -15.88 -3.47
CA ASN A 561 12.32 -15.93 -3.11
C ASN A 561 11.49 -15.45 -4.31
N PRO A 562 10.67 -16.32 -4.94
CA PRO A 562 9.91 -15.96 -6.13
C PRO A 562 8.80 -14.94 -5.83
N LEU A 563 8.46 -14.70 -4.56
CA LEU A 563 7.43 -13.72 -4.18
C LEU A 563 7.83 -12.26 -4.44
N ILE A 564 9.08 -11.97 -4.82
CA ILE A 564 9.47 -10.62 -5.30
C ILE A 564 9.00 -10.36 -6.73
N PHE A 565 8.72 -11.44 -7.48
CA PHE A 565 8.30 -11.39 -8.88
C PHE A 565 6.78 -11.25 -8.95
N GLU A 566 6.26 -10.02 -8.88
CA GLU A 566 4.83 -9.76 -8.99
C GLU A 566 4.49 -8.84 -10.16
N GLY A 567 3.53 -9.25 -10.98
CA GLY A 567 2.98 -8.47 -12.09
C GLY A 567 3.80 -8.56 -13.39
N ALA A 568 3.32 -7.88 -14.43
CA ALA A 568 3.86 -7.91 -15.79
C ALA A 568 5.20 -7.16 -15.98
N SER A 569 5.85 -6.70 -14.91
CA SER A 569 7.12 -5.94 -14.95
C SER A 569 8.35 -6.81 -15.28
N TYR A 570 8.14 -8.02 -15.79
CA TYR A 570 9.16 -8.93 -16.30
C TYR A 570 9.10 -8.94 -17.82
N THR A 571 10.09 -8.32 -18.46
CA THR A 571 10.19 -8.21 -19.92
C THR A 571 11.07 -9.29 -20.53
N SER A 572 11.05 -9.43 -21.85
CA SER A 572 11.89 -10.36 -22.59
C SER A 572 13.41 -10.15 -22.39
N SER A 573 13.87 -8.96 -21.98
CA SER A 573 15.28 -8.71 -21.66
C SER A 573 15.73 -9.34 -20.33
N SER A 574 14.80 -9.61 -19.40
CA SER A 574 15.08 -10.40 -18.20
C SER A 574 15.37 -11.88 -18.52
N ARG A 575 14.86 -12.39 -19.67
CA ARG A 575 15.13 -13.74 -20.20
C ARG A 575 16.58 -13.92 -20.69
N ALA A 576 17.22 -12.84 -21.15
CA ALA A 576 18.59 -12.89 -21.67
C ALA A 576 19.63 -12.97 -20.55
N LEU A 577 19.35 -12.36 -19.38
CA LEU A 577 20.27 -12.34 -18.24
C LEU A 577 20.15 -13.58 -17.35
N THR A 578 19.02 -14.29 -17.38
CA THR A 578 18.95 -15.67 -16.84
C THR A 578 19.79 -16.66 -17.66
N GLY A 579 19.98 -16.40 -18.97
CA GLY A 579 20.63 -17.31 -19.92
C GLY A 579 22.14 -17.17 -20.15
N ASN A 580 22.81 -16.07 -19.74
CA ASN A 580 24.21 -15.83 -20.15
C ASN A 580 25.30 -16.65 -19.43
N ASN A 581 24.93 -17.53 -18.49
CA ASN A 581 25.79 -18.63 -18.02
C ASN A 581 24.93 -19.64 -17.24
N PRO A 582 24.45 -20.71 -17.89
CA PRO A 582 23.52 -21.65 -17.30
C PRO A 582 24.32 -22.70 -16.52
N THR A 583 24.43 -22.54 -15.20
CA THR A 583 24.28 -23.75 -14.39
C THR A 583 22.78 -23.99 -14.33
N SER A 584 22.22 -24.69 -15.32
CA SER A 584 20.81 -25.05 -15.35
C SER A 584 20.48 -25.80 -14.05
N LEU A 585 19.59 -25.23 -13.24
CA LEU A 585 19.27 -25.76 -11.91
C LEU A 585 18.40 -27.02 -11.95
N THR A 586 17.94 -27.42 -13.15
CA THR A 586 17.01 -28.53 -13.38
C THR A 586 17.56 -29.53 -14.41
N THR A 587 18.88 -29.73 -14.49
CA THR A 587 19.49 -30.69 -15.43
C THR A 587 18.99 -32.14 -15.26
N SER A 588 18.39 -32.46 -14.11
CA SER A 588 17.82 -33.77 -13.77
C SER A 588 16.33 -33.91 -14.12
N TRP A 589 15.64 -32.82 -14.50
CA TRP A 589 14.20 -32.83 -14.74
C TRP A 589 13.91 -33.20 -16.20
N GLU A 590 12.96 -34.09 -16.40
CA GLU A 590 12.71 -34.75 -17.69
C GLU A 590 11.26 -34.59 -18.13
N VAL A 591 11.02 -34.68 -19.44
CA VAL A 591 9.65 -34.71 -19.99
C VAL A 591 8.87 -35.87 -19.36
N GLY A 592 7.66 -35.59 -18.88
CA GLY A 592 6.80 -36.55 -18.19
C GLY A 592 6.96 -36.61 -16.68
N ASP A 593 7.94 -35.92 -16.07
CA ASP A 593 7.99 -35.75 -14.62
C ASP A 593 6.70 -35.07 -14.11
N GLU A 594 6.14 -35.59 -13.01
CA GLU A 594 5.02 -34.95 -12.32
C GLU A 594 5.54 -33.77 -11.51
N VAL A 595 4.89 -32.62 -11.67
CA VAL A 595 5.28 -31.37 -11.03
C VAL A 595 4.07 -30.70 -10.41
N ILE A 596 4.28 -30.18 -9.20
CA ILE A 596 3.34 -29.31 -8.50
C ILE A 596 3.81 -27.86 -8.64
N VAL A 597 2.92 -27.00 -9.12
CA VAL A 597 3.14 -25.57 -9.24
C VAL A 597 2.43 -24.86 -8.10
N LEU A 598 3.19 -24.16 -7.26
CA LEU A 598 2.65 -23.31 -6.18
C LEU A 598 2.85 -21.85 -6.55
N PHE A 599 1.79 -21.06 -6.59
CA PHE A 599 1.89 -19.65 -6.91
C PHE A 599 0.89 -18.81 -6.12
N SER A 600 1.22 -17.54 -5.95
CA SER A 600 0.38 -16.60 -5.22
C SER A 600 -0.38 -15.69 -6.17
N LYS A 601 -1.72 -15.70 -6.09
CA LYS A 601 -2.59 -14.74 -6.77
C LYS A 601 -2.92 -13.57 -5.85
N ARG A 602 -2.94 -12.35 -6.39
CA ARG A 602 -3.44 -11.17 -5.66
C ARG A 602 -4.96 -11.26 -5.52
N THR A 603 -5.44 -11.12 -4.29
CA THR A 603 -6.85 -10.82 -4.05
C THR A 603 -7.11 -9.33 -4.28
N LYS A 604 -8.34 -8.88 -4.08
CA LYS A 604 -8.75 -7.49 -4.30
C LYS A 604 -8.45 -6.57 -3.12
N TYR A 605 -8.17 -7.13 -1.96
CA TYR A 605 -8.04 -6.39 -0.71
C TYR A 605 -6.58 -6.24 -0.30
N SER A 606 -6.24 -5.10 0.32
CA SER A 606 -4.88 -4.78 0.76
C SER A 606 -4.85 -4.29 2.20
N LEU A 607 -3.72 -4.52 2.88
CA LEU A 607 -3.49 -4.19 4.29
C LEU A 607 -2.08 -3.63 4.51
N ALA A 608 -1.91 -2.86 5.59
CA ALA A 608 -0.60 -2.42 6.08
C ALA A 608 0.24 -3.56 6.65
N GLN A 609 -0.47 -4.43 7.36
CA GLN A 609 0.07 -5.55 8.08
C GLN A 609 -0.87 -6.71 7.84
N LEU A 610 -0.33 -7.80 7.30
CA LEU A 610 -1.12 -8.92 6.82
C LEU A 610 -1.09 -10.03 7.87
N PRO A 611 -2.26 -10.44 8.41
CA PRO A 611 -2.38 -11.75 9.02
C PRO A 611 -2.04 -12.80 7.97
N THR A 612 -1.10 -13.69 8.30
CA THR A 612 -0.52 -14.67 7.39
C THR A 612 -0.45 -16.02 8.07
N LEU A 613 -0.59 -17.06 7.26
CA LEU A 613 -0.41 -18.45 7.64
C LEU A 613 0.76 -19.02 6.86
N ASP A 614 1.89 -19.29 7.51
CA ASP A 614 2.96 -20.06 6.89
C ASP A 614 2.64 -21.55 7.02
N VAL A 615 2.78 -22.29 5.91
CA VAL A 615 2.65 -23.75 5.89
C VAL A 615 3.99 -24.43 5.64
N MET A 616 4.32 -25.38 6.51
CA MET A 616 5.42 -26.31 6.33
C MET A 616 4.80 -27.66 5.99
N ALA A 617 4.98 -28.07 4.73
CA ALA A 617 4.50 -29.33 4.21
C ALA A 617 5.29 -29.63 2.93
N ARG A 618 5.45 -30.92 2.61
CA ARG A 618 5.80 -31.28 1.24
C ARG A 618 4.65 -30.85 0.31
N PRO A 619 4.95 -30.27 -0.86
CA PRO A 619 3.91 -29.77 -1.77
C PRO A 619 2.87 -30.81 -2.21
N ASP A 620 3.24 -32.08 -2.31
CA ASP A 620 2.31 -33.17 -2.64
C ASP A 620 1.33 -33.49 -1.52
N VAL A 621 1.81 -33.52 -0.26
CA VAL A 621 0.94 -33.63 0.92
C VAL A 621 -0.01 -32.42 1.02
N LEU A 622 0.49 -31.23 0.69
CA LEU A 622 -0.32 -30.02 0.67
C LEU A 622 -1.37 -30.03 -0.44
N ALA A 623 -1.04 -30.55 -1.62
CA ALA A 623 -2.00 -30.74 -2.72
C ALA A 623 -3.11 -31.72 -2.32
N ASP A 624 -2.76 -32.85 -1.68
CA ASP A 624 -3.77 -33.81 -1.19
C ASP A 624 -4.70 -33.19 -0.13
N TYR A 625 -4.18 -32.28 0.70
CA TYR A 625 -5.00 -31.51 1.63
C TYR A 625 -5.99 -30.59 0.91
N TYR A 626 -5.58 -29.91 -0.15
CA TYR A 626 -6.45 -29.08 -0.98
C TYR A 626 -7.57 -29.93 -1.63
N ASP A 627 -7.20 -31.08 -2.20
CA ASP A 627 -8.14 -32.02 -2.81
C ASP A 627 -9.17 -32.55 -1.80
N SER A 628 -8.73 -32.88 -0.57
CA SER A 628 -9.62 -33.37 0.49
C SER A 628 -10.71 -32.37 0.90
N MET A 629 -10.46 -31.08 0.72
CA MET A 629 -11.38 -29.99 1.06
C MET A 629 -12.11 -29.43 -0.16
N ASN A 630 -11.82 -29.95 -1.37
CA ASN A 630 -12.30 -29.41 -2.64
C ASN A 630 -12.01 -27.90 -2.77
N LEU A 631 -10.75 -27.54 -2.56
CA LEU A 631 -10.22 -26.17 -2.69
C LEU A 631 -9.11 -26.13 -3.75
N ASN A 632 -9.10 -25.08 -4.56
CA ASN A 632 -7.99 -24.80 -5.49
C ASN A 632 -7.06 -23.68 -4.98
N ALA A 633 -7.51 -22.94 -3.96
CA ALA A 633 -6.84 -21.76 -3.46
C ALA A 633 -7.10 -21.57 -1.96
N VAL A 634 -6.12 -21.07 -1.22
CA VAL A 634 -6.29 -20.66 0.19
C VAL A 634 -5.75 -19.25 0.39
N VAL A 635 -6.62 -18.36 0.85
CA VAL A 635 -6.30 -16.95 1.13
C VAL A 635 -5.37 -16.84 2.34
N GLY A 636 -4.36 -15.99 2.26
CA GLY A 636 -3.42 -15.70 3.35
C GLY A 636 -2.40 -16.81 3.64
N LEU A 637 -2.42 -17.91 2.89
CA LEU A 637 -1.46 -19.01 3.04
C LEU A 637 -0.18 -18.72 2.25
N ASN A 638 0.98 -18.96 2.87
CA ASN A 638 2.29 -18.91 2.24
C ASN A 638 3.01 -20.24 2.44
N TRP A 639 3.49 -20.84 1.36
CA TRP A 639 4.31 -22.04 1.47
C TRP A 639 5.74 -21.68 1.89
N ASN A 640 6.24 -22.36 2.91
CA ASN A 640 7.61 -22.26 3.36
C ASN A 640 8.47 -23.29 2.59
N PRO A 641 9.53 -22.88 1.87
CA PRO A 641 10.33 -23.75 1.00
C PRO A 641 11.29 -24.69 1.74
N MET A 642 10.97 -25.06 2.97
CA MET A 642 11.66 -26.08 3.75
C MET A 642 10.89 -27.40 3.61
N LEU A 643 11.54 -28.45 3.11
CA LEU A 643 10.95 -29.78 2.99
C LEU A 643 11.04 -30.54 4.34
N PRO A 644 9.89 -30.92 4.93
CA PRO A 644 9.89 -31.75 6.13
C PRO A 644 10.52 -33.14 5.89
N ASP A 645 11.41 -33.56 6.80
CA ASP A 645 12.06 -34.88 6.75
C ASP A 645 12.03 -35.65 8.08
N GLY A 646 11.33 -35.12 9.10
CA GLY A 646 11.25 -35.73 10.44
C GLY A 646 12.51 -35.54 11.30
N THR A 647 13.43 -34.68 10.90
CA THR A 647 14.58 -34.27 11.70
C THR A 647 14.44 -32.84 12.23
N MET A 648 15.26 -32.48 13.22
CA MET A 648 15.28 -31.12 13.76
C MET A 648 15.93 -30.17 12.76
N GLN A 649 15.16 -29.21 12.26
CA GLN A 649 15.61 -28.20 11.31
C GLN A 649 15.42 -26.80 11.90
N THR A 650 16.25 -25.84 11.49
CA THR A 650 15.99 -24.43 11.80
C THR A 650 15.06 -23.87 10.74
N VAL A 651 13.86 -23.46 11.15
CA VAL A 651 12.81 -23.02 10.24
C VAL A 651 12.66 -21.51 10.35
N GLU A 652 12.93 -20.81 9.26
CA GLU A 652 12.73 -19.37 9.13
C GLU A 652 11.32 -19.09 8.61
N LEU A 653 10.58 -18.14 9.20
CA LEU A 653 9.30 -17.71 8.64
C LEU A 653 9.54 -16.93 7.34
N THR A 654 8.61 -17.04 6.38
CA THR A 654 8.75 -16.46 5.04
C THR A 654 8.75 -14.92 5.04
N ARG A 655 8.19 -14.30 6.09
CA ARG A 655 8.18 -12.86 6.34
C ARG A 655 8.58 -12.57 7.78
N LYS A 656 9.17 -11.39 8.04
CA LYS A 656 9.51 -10.94 9.39
C LYS A 656 8.24 -10.81 10.24
N SER A 657 8.17 -11.55 11.33
CA SER A 657 7.03 -11.54 12.24
C SER A 657 7.03 -10.28 13.13
N LEU A 658 5.91 -9.56 13.12
CA LEU A 658 5.58 -8.49 14.08
C LEU A 658 4.86 -9.05 15.32
N LYS A 659 3.99 -10.02 15.08
CA LYS A 659 3.16 -10.69 16.08
C LYS A 659 3.03 -12.15 15.70
N LEU A 660 3.53 -13.04 16.54
CA LEU A 660 3.43 -14.48 16.35
C LEU A 660 2.21 -15.02 17.10
N GLY A 661 1.48 -15.94 16.48
CA GLY A 661 0.42 -16.70 17.14
C GLY A 661 0.97 -17.55 18.28
N ASP A 662 0.13 -17.84 19.27
CA ASP A 662 0.58 -18.52 20.49
C ASP A 662 0.89 -20.01 20.28
N ARG A 663 0.35 -20.62 19.23
CA ARG A 663 0.41 -22.07 18.99
C ARG A 663 0.63 -22.37 17.52
N VAL A 664 1.44 -23.38 17.24
CA VAL A 664 1.46 -24.03 15.94
C VAL A 664 0.35 -25.07 15.87
N LYS A 665 -0.15 -25.31 14.66
CA LYS A 665 -1.26 -26.24 14.41
C LYS A 665 -0.74 -27.32 13.46
N ARG A 666 -0.98 -28.59 13.78
CA ARG A 666 -0.51 -29.70 12.95
C ARG A 666 -1.53 -30.80 12.74
N THR A 667 -1.49 -31.41 11.56
CA THR A 667 -2.34 -32.53 11.17
C THR A 667 -1.58 -33.52 10.28
N GLN A 668 -1.92 -34.80 10.40
CA GLN A 668 -1.43 -35.92 9.56
C GLN A 668 -2.57 -36.61 8.79
N ASN A 669 -3.79 -36.09 8.92
CA ASN A 669 -5.02 -36.66 8.34
C ASN A 669 -5.85 -35.55 7.72
N PHE A 670 -5.19 -34.64 7.01
CA PHE A 670 -5.81 -33.59 6.20
C PHE A 670 -6.84 -32.74 6.96
N GLY A 671 -6.57 -32.51 8.25
CA GLY A 671 -7.37 -31.69 9.14
C GLY A 671 -8.46 -32.42 9.91
N ASP A 672 -8.63 -33.74 9.76
CA ASP A 672 -9.59 -34.54 10.55
C ASP A 672 -9.31 -34.43 12.04
N THR A 673 -8.03 -34.46 12.41
CA THR A 673 -7.59 -34.11 13.74
C THR A 673 -6.44 -33.14 13.69
N TRP A 674 -6.41 -32.28 14.70
CA TRP A 674 -5.35 -31.31 14.88
C TRP A 674 -4.75 -31.42 16.27
N VAL A 675 -3.44 -31.23 16.31
CA VAL A 675 -2.66 -31.09 17.54
C VAL A 675 -2.08 -29.69 17.58
N HIS A 676 -1.99 -29.13 18.78
CA HIS A 676 -1.36 -27.84 19.01
C HIS A 676 -0.18 -28.00 19.94
N ASP A 677 0.83 -27.16 19.74
CA ASP A 677 1.92 -27.02 20.69
C ASP A 677 2.48 -25.60 20.66
N THR A 678 3.28 -25.28 21.66
CA THR A 678 3.91 -23.95 21.84
C THR A 678 5.41 -23.99 21.58
N SER A 679 5.97 -25.11 21.12
CA SER A 679 7.43 -25.30 21.04
C SER A 679 8.09 -24.30 20.10
N PHE A 680 7.55 -24.14 18.89
CA PHE A 680 8.02 -23.16 17.92
C PHE A 680 8.03 -21.74 18.51
N ARG A 681 6.97 -21.35 19.24
CA ARG A 681 6.82 -20.01 19.84
C ARG A 681 7.79 -19.76 20.99
N LEU A 682 8.09 -20.79 21.79
CA LEU A 682 8.99 -20.70 22.93
C LEU A 682 10.45 -20.54 22.49
N ASP A 683 10.84 -21.22 21.41
CA ASP A 683 12.20 -21.19 20.87
C ASP A 683 12.39 -20.19 19.71
N PHE A 684 11.36 -19.40 19.40
CA PHE A 684 11.42 -18.42 18.31
C PHE A 684 12.38 -17.28 18.61
N ASN A 685 13.39 -17.12 17.75
CA ASN A 685 14.28 -15.98 17.77
C ASN A 685 13.73 -14.90 16.83
N GLY A 686 13.27 -13.79 17.42
CA GLY A 686 12.73 -12.65 16.66
C GLY A 686 13.74 -11.97 15.72
N ALA A 687 15.04 -11.96 16.06
CA ALA A 687 16.07 -11.36 15.22
C ALA A 687 16.31 -12.19 13.95
N GLU A 688 16.52 -13.50 14.12
CA GLU A 688 16.75 -14.46 13.04
C GLU A 688 15.45 -14.83 12.30
N ASN A 689 14.29 -14.48 12.87
CA ASN A 689 12.96 -14.81 12.38
C ASN A 689 12.74 -16.34 12.22
N SER A 690 13.30 -17.12 13.15
CA SER A 690 13.39 -18.57 13.03
C SER A 690 13.27 -19.30 14.36
N ALA A 691 12.87 -20.57 14.33
CA ALA A 691 12.91 -21.48 15.47
C ALA A 691 13.38 -22.88 15.04
N PRO A 692 14.05 -23.65 15.92
CA PRO A 692 14.22 -25.08 15.71
C PRO A 692 12.86 -25.78 15.75
N TYR A 693 12.56 -26.64 14.77
CA TYR A 693 11.35 -27.45 14.74
C TYR A 693 11.63 -28.80 14.08
N ASN A 694 10.89 -29.83 14.48
CA ASN A 694 10.96 -31.15 13.85
C ASN A 694 9.63 -31.46 13.15
N PRO A 695 9.48 -31.06 11.87
CA PRO A 695 8.29 -31.37 11.09
C PRO A 695 8.41 -32.78 10.46
N PRO A 696 7.51 -33.73 10.80
CA PRO A 696 7.45 -35.02 10.11
C PRO A 696 7.15 -34.87 8.62
N ALA A 697 7.69 -35.77 7.79
CA ALA A 697 7.59 -35.71 6.34
C ALA A 697 6.14 -35.77 5.79
N ASP A 698 5.22 -36.38 6.53
CA ASP A 698 3.81 -36.61 6.18
C ASP A 698 2.85 -35.62 6.86
N MET A 699 3.38 -34.56 7.49
CA MET A 699 2.61 -33.65 8.31
C MET A 699 2.45 -32.28 7.67
N ILE A 700 1.30 -31.66 7.90
CA ILE A 700 1.05 -30.25 7.61
C ILE A 700 1.19 -29.47 8.91
N VAL A 701 2.06 -28.48 8.92
CA VAL A 701 2.26 -27.54 10.04
C VAL A 701 1.84 -26.16 9.60
N PHE A 702 1.05 -25.50 10.42
CA PHE A 702 0.65 -24.11 10.25
C PHE A 702 1.20 -23.23 11.37
N VAL A 703 1.72 -22.07 10.99
CA VAL A 703 2.18 -21.02 11.89
C VAL A 703 1.51 -19.70 11.52
N ASP A 704 0.66 -19.19 12.40
CA ASP A 704 -0.01 -17.89 12.22
C ASP A 704 0.88 -16.76 12.73
N TYR A 705 0.98 -15.69 11.97
CA TYR A 705 1.66 -14.47 12.39
C TYR A 705 1.21 -13.26 11.57
N GLN A 706 1.65 -12.07 11.98
CA GLN A 706 1.42 -10.83 11.26
C GLN A 706 2.76 -10.27 10.76
N HIS A 707 2.79 -9.74 9.54
CA HIS A 707 3.98 -9.07 8.97
C HIS A 707 3.64 -7.74 8.31
N LEU A 708 4.63 -6.85 8.12
CA LEU A 708 4.46 -5.60 7.36
C LEU A 708 4.24 -5.88 5.86
N GLY A 709 3.36 -5.10 5.23
CA GLY A 709 3.15 -5.08 3.78
C GLY A 709 4.31 -4.41 3.04
N LYS A 710 4.46 -4.75 1.75
CA LYS A 710 5.42 -4.13 0.82
C LYS A 710 5.17 -2.63 0.64
N VAL A 711 6.23 -1.84 0.62
CA VAL A 711 6.20 -0.37 0.46
C VAL A 711 6.37 0.04 -1.00
N LEU A 712 7.13 -0.74 -1.76
CA LEU A 712 7.55 -0.48 -3.12
C LEU A 712 7.03 -1.59 -4.05
N GLU A 713 6.68 -1.20 -5.28
CA GLU A 713 6.29 -2.11 -6.35
C GLU A 713 7.31 -2.09 -7.49
N PRO A 714 7.55 -3.22 -8.17
CA PRO A 714 8.27 -3.23 -9.44
C PRO A 714 7.56 -2.34 -10.46
N THR A 715 8.29 -1.48 -11.15
CA THR A 715 7.72 -0.57 -12.15
C THR A 715 8.38 -0.76 -13.52
N HIS A 716 7.61 -0.51 -14.58
CA HIS A 716 8.08 -0.47 -15.96
C HIS A 716 7.87 0.96 -16.49
N HIS A 717 8.92 1.56 -17.06
CA HIS A 717 8.97 3.00 -17.31
C HIS A 717 7.97 3.52 -18.37
N GLN A 718 7.37 2.65 -19.20
CA GLN A 718 6.48 3.08 -20.29
C GLN A 718 5.15 3.77 -19.87
N ARG A 719 4.90 4.03 -18.58
CA ARG A 719 3.62 4.56 -18.08
C ARG A 719 3.67 5.84 -17.25
N ALA A 720 4.83 6.46 -17.01
CA ALA A 720 4.89 7.70 -16.25
C ALA A 720 5.38 8.86 -17.12
N GLY A 721 4.65 9.97 -17.10
CA GLY A 721 4.91 11.16 -17.89
C GLY A 721 6.33 11.70 -17.77
N SER A 722 6.67 12.52 -18.77
CA SER A 722 7.96 13.18 -18.98
C SER A 722 8.61 13.65 -17.68
N LEU A 723 9.83 13.15 -17.41
CA LEU A 723 10.67 13.50 -16.28
C LEU A 723 11.04 15.00 -16.31
N ALA A 724 10.34 15.86 -15.55
CA ALA A 724 10.66 17.29 -15.51
C ALA A 724 12.00 17.60 -14.86
N THR A 725 12.28 16.89 -13.76
CA THR A 725 13.41 17.18 -12.86
C THR A 725 13.59 15.99 -11.93
N ILE A 726 14.80 15.45 -11.86
CA ILE A 726 15.14 14.37 -10.93
C ILE A 726 15.97 14.97 -9.81
N LYS A 727 15.50 14.79 -8.57
CA LYS A 727 16.33 15.04 -7.39
C LYS A 727 16.86 13.70 -6.94
N ILE A 728 18.17 13.50 -7.07
CA ILE A 728 18.84 12.25 -6.72
C ILE A 728 19.37 12.37 -5.28
N GLY A 729 19.18 11.33 -4.49
CA GLY A 729 19.76 11.22 -3.14
C GLY A 729 21.15 10.60 -3.16
N ASP A 730 21.72 10.37 -2.00
CA ASP A 730 22.95 9.58 -1.86
C ASP A 730 22.64 8.07 -1.86
N VAL A 731 23.68 7.24 -1.92
CA VAL A 731 23.51 5.78 -1.84
C VAL A 731 23.38 5.37 -0.37
N PHE A 732 22.39 4.55 -0.08
CA PHE A 732 22.19 3.96 1.24
C PHE A 732 22.43 2.46 1.16
N ALA A 733 23.01 1.89 2.22
CA ALA A 733 23.16 0.45 2.35
C ALA A 733 22.66 -0.03 3.72
N THR A 734 22.06 -1.21 3.75
CA THR A 734 21.60 -1.84 4.99
C THR A 734 21.65 -3.36 4.93
N VAL A 735 21.97 -3.93 6.09
CA VAL A 735 21.95 -5.37 6.43
C VAL A 735 21.14 -5.61 7.72
N SER A 736 20.57 -4.55 8.28
CA SER A 736 19.98 -4.57 9.62
C SER A 736 18.62 -5.24 9.65
N ASP A 737 18.33 -5.88 10.78
CA ASP A 737 17.05 -6.51 11.06
C ASP A 737 15.95 -5.53 11.50
N ASN A 738 16.31 -4.26 11.82
CA ASN A 738 15.49 -3.26 12.50
C ASN A 738 14.23 -2.88 11.71
N ASN A 739 13.29 -3.83 11.64
CA ASN A 739 12.08 -3.86 10.84
C ASN A 739 12.43 -3.84 9.34
N ALA A 740 12.68 -5.01 8.75
CA ALA A 740 13.23 -5.17 7.40
C ALA A 740 12.21 -5.39 6.25
N PRO A 741 11.05 -4.69 6.14
CA PRO A 741 10.20 -4.88 4.98
C PRO A 741 10.93 -4.44 3.72
N LEU A 742 11.85 -3.45 3.78
CA LEU A 742 12.54 -2.95 2.59
C LEU A 742 13.51 -3.99 2.01
N ILE A 743 14.36 -4.63 2.82
CA ILE A 743 15.27 -5.68 2.32
C ILE A 743 14.46 -6.82 1.69
N TYR A 744 13.39 -7.26 2.36
CA TYR A 744 12.48 -8.28 1.82
C TYR A 744 11.79 -7.81 0.54
N ASN A 745 11.31 -6.56 0.49
CA ASN A 745 10.59 -6.02 -0.64
C ASN A 745 11.45 -5.91 -1.90
N LEU A 746 12.76 -5.74 -1.74
CA LEU A 746 13.74 -5.63 -2.82
C LEU A 746 14.38 -6.99 -3.21
N THR A 747 14.68 -7.84 -2.23
CA THR A 747 15.50 -9.06 -2.43
C THR A 747 14.78 -10.36 -2.07
N GLY A 748 13.69 -10.29 -1.32
CA GLY A 748 12.96 -11.45 -0.82
C GLY A 748 13.62 -12.16 0.38
N LYS A 749 14.72 -11.59 0.88
CA LYS A 749 15.47 -12.06 2.06
C LYS A 749 15.23 -11.16 3.27
N LEU A 750 15.52 -11.67 4.45
CA LEU A 750 15.39 -10.93 5.70
C LEU A 750 16.76 -10.44 6.18
N GLY A 751 16.82 -9.18 6.63
CA GLY A 751 17.97 -8.66 7.36
C GLY A 751 18.03 -9.28 8.75
N LYS A 752 19.24 -9.62 9.22
CA LYS A 752 19.48 -10.34 10.49
C LYS A 752 20.34 -9.57 11.50
N GLU A 753 20.91 -8.42 11.13
CA GLU A 753 21.84 -7.68 12.01
C GLU A 753 21.14 -6.72 12.99
N THR A 754 21.21 -7.01 14.28
CA THR A 754 20.51 -6.27 15.36
C THR A 754 21.31 -5.13 16.00
N ASN A 755 22.64 -5.17 15.94
CA ASN A 755 23.53 -4.22 16.64
C ASN A 755 24.04 -3.07 15.74
N GLN A 756 23.34 -2.76 14.66
CA GLN A 756 23.78 -1.77 13.67
C GLN A 756 22.83 -0.57 13.56
N ALA A 757 23.40 0.54 13.09
CA ALA A 757 22.58 1.60 12.51
C ALA A 757 21.68 0.98 11.43
N ALA A 758 20.40 1.38 11.40
CA ALA A 758 19.42 0.83 10.46
C ALA A 758 19.89 0.95 8.98
N TYR A 759 20.79 1.88 8.69
CA TYR A 759 21.42 2.07 7.40
C TYR A 759 22.73 2.85 7.53
N VAL A 760 23.59 2.74 6.52
CA VAL A 760 24.77 3.58 6.30
C VAL A 760 24.57 4.38 5.02
N LYS A 761 25.01 5.65 5.03
CA LYS A 761 24.89 6.58 3.90
C LYS A 761 26.26 6.80 3.26
N HIS A 762 26.35 6.61 1.97
CA HIS A 762 27.55 6.73 1.15
C HIS A 762 27.36 7.86 0.14
N LYS A 763 28.31 8.80 0.10
CA LYS A 763 28.19 9.99 -0.75
C LYS A 763 28.26 9.60 -2.21
N LEU A 764 27.49 10.26 -3.05
CA LEU A 764 27.71 10.21 -4.49
C LEU A 764 29.04 10.85 -4.88
N GLU A 765 29.81 10.15 -5.71
CA GLU A 765 31.04 10.66 -6.33
C GLU A 765 30.80 11.08 -7.78
N ARG A 766 29.91 10.37 -8.49
CA ARG A 766 29.48 10.69 -9.86
C ARG A 766 28.05 10.20 -10.07
N ALA A 767 27.20 11.04 -10.65
CA ALA A 767 25.87 10.63 -11.11
C ALA A 767 25.64 11.17 -12.52
N THR A 768 25.57 10.27 -13.50
CA THR A 768 25.26 10.58 -14.89
C THR A 768 23.88 10.00 -15.21
N PHE A 769 22.89 10.88 -15.31
CA PHE A 769 21.58 10.55 -15.86
C PHE A 769 21.38 11.41 -17.10
N THR A 770 21.13 10.78 -18.24
CA THR A 770 20.82 11.49 -19.48
C THR A 770 19.31 11.42 -19.68
N LEU A 771 18.68 12.58 -19.89
CA LEU A 771 17.28 12.66 -20.30
C LEU A 771 17.24 12.42 -21.82
N ASP A 772 16.43 11.47 -22.26
CA ASP A 772 16.07 11.34 -23.66
C ASP A 772 14.89 12.29 -23.95
N ASP A 773 15.18 13.38 -24.66
CA ASP A 773 14.21 14.41 -25.02
C ASP A 773 13.13 13.91 -26.01
N GLU A 774 13.37 12.81 -26.74
CA GLU A 774 12.45 12.24 -27.75
C GLU A 774 11.35 11.40 -27.08
N PHE A 775 11.71 10.64 -26.05
CA PHE A 775 10.77 9.76 -25.32
C PHE A 775 10.37 10.28 -23.94
N GLY A 776 11.03 11.35 -23.45
CA GLY A 776 10.84 11.85 -22.09
C GLY A 776 11.28 10.86 -21.03
N GLU A 777 12.22 9.96 -21.36
CA GLU A 777 12.70 8.85 -20.53
C GLU A 777 14.11 9.10 -19.98
N LEU A 778 14.41 8.48 -18.85
CA LEU A 778 15.79 8.37 -18.36
C LEU A 778 16.48 7.27 -19.15
N ILE A 779 17.51 7.62 -19.89
CA ILE A 779 18.44 6.65 -20.45
C ILE A 779 19.77 6.85 -19.72
N SER A 780 20.23 5.83 -18.99
CA SER A 780 21.67 5.75 -18.77
C SER A 780 22.26 5.48 -20.14
N SER A 781 23.01 6.43 -20.71
CA SER A 781 23.73 6.21 -21.97
C SER A 781 24.42 4.85 -21.90
N SER A 782 24.15 4.03 -22.90
CA SER A 782 24.73 2.72 -23.21
C SER A 782 25.79 2.14 -22.25
N TRP A 783 25.53 0.93 -21.76
CA TRP A 783 26.50 -0.12 -21.42
C TRP A 783 27.93 0.37 -21.05
N SER A 784 28.21 0.40 -19.74
CA SER A 784 29.53 0.51 -19.07
C SER A 784 30.19 1.88 -18.79
N GLU A 785 29.94 2.96 -19.54
CA GLU A 785 30.74 4.20 -19.36
C GLU A 785 30.15 5.27 -18.41
N ASP A 786 28.87 5.16 -18.04
CA ASP A 786 28.12 6.18 -17.26
C ASP A 786 27.54 5.71 -15.92
N ALA A 787 28.15 4.70 -15.29
CA ALA A 787 27.69 4.18 -14.00
C ALA A 787 27.64 5.24 -12.88
N ILE A 788 26.59 5.22 -12.05
CA ILE A 788 26.47 6.10 -10.88
C ILE A 788 27.43 5.55 -9.82
N ARG A 789 28.40 6.36 -9.40
CA ARG A 789 29.43 5.97 -8.43
C ARG A 789 29.19 6.60 -7.07
N HIS A 790 29.48 5.84 -6.03
CA HIS A 790 29.42 6.29 -4.65
C HIS A 790 30.73 5.97 -3.94
N THR A 791 30.98 6.70 -2.84
CA THR A 791 32.08 6.38 -1.94
C THR A 791 31.96 4.95 -1.47
N GLU A 792 33.10 4.33 -1.22
CA GLU A 792 33.23 2.98 -0.70
C GLU A 792 32.22 2.57 0.38
N LEU A 793 31.68 1.35 0.23
CA LEU A 793 30.83 0.74 1.24
C LEU A 793 31.63 0.30 2.48
N SER A 794 31.60 1.13 3.51
CA SER A 794 31.97 0.75 4.87
C SER A 794 30.77 0.21 5.65
N ILE A 795 30.36 -1.03 5.38
CA ILE A 795 29.36 -1.75 6.19
C ILE A 795 30.12 -2.60 7.23
N PRO A 796 29.91 -2.40 8.54
CA PRO A 796 30.65 -3.16 9.55
C PRO A 796 30.26 -4.65 9.53
N TRP A 797 31.26 -5.53 9.75
CA TRP A 797 31.12 -6.98 9.65
C TRP A 797 30.61 -7.63 10.95
N TYR A 798 29.60 -8.50 10.85
CA TYR A 798 29.14 -9.35 11.96
C TYR A 798 28.72 -10.79 11.56
N GLY A 799 28.79 -11.10 10.26
CA GLY A 799 28.73 -12.48 9.77
C GLY A 799 27.35 -13.13 9.63
N ARG A 800 26.24 -12.39 9.73
CA ARG A 800 24.89 -13.01 9.80
C ARG A 800 23.93 -12.68 8.66
N SER A 801 24.15 -11.64 7.86
CA SER A 801 23.14 -11.18 6.89
C SER A 801 23.68 -10.76 5.52
N ASP A 802 22.92 -11.12 4.48
CA ASP A 802 22.90 -10.42 3.19
C ASP A 802 22.26 -9.03 3.36
N GLY A 803 22.42 -8.16 2.38
CA GLY A 803 21.92 -6.79 2.44
C GLY A 803 21.48 -6.23 1.10
N VAL A 804 21.27 -4.92 1.06
CA VAL A 804 20.91 -4.18 -0.14
C VAL A 804 21.57 -2.81 -0.11
N LYS A 805 22.01 -2.33 -1.27
CA LYS A 805 22.29 -0.92 -1.51
C LYS A 805 21.23 -0.33 -2.42
N LEU A 806 20.91 0.94 -2.20
CA LEU A 806 19.84 1.61 -2.91
C LEU A 806 20.13 3.10 -3.13
N LEU A 807 19.61 3.64 -4.22
CA LEU A 807 19.67 5.05 -4.56
C LEU A 807 18.23 5.59 -4.68
N PRO A 808 17.78 6.43 -3.74
CA PRO A 808 16.47 7.05 -3.81
C PRO A 808 16.49 8.25 -4.74
N PHE A 809 15.41 8.46 -5.47
CA PHE A 809 15.21 9.66 -6.29
C PHE A 809 13.73 10.02 -6.39
N LEU A 810 13.47 11.30 -6.67
CA LEU A 810 12.12 11.83 -6.85
C LEU A 810 11.87 12.14 -8.32
N ASN A 811 10.73 11.68 -8.83
CA ASN A 811 10.20 12.03 -10.16
C ASN A 811 9.02 12.98 -9.98
N VAL A 812 8.89 13.97 -10.87
CA VAL A 812 7.77 14.91 -10.91
C VAL A 812 7.03 14.76 -12.24
N ASP A 813 5.72 14.54 -12.19
CA ASP A 813 4.83 14.67 -13.33
C ASP A 813 4.56 16.16 -13.59
N THR A 814 5.03 16.65 -14.74
CA THR A 814 4.89 18.05 -15.17
C THR A 814 3.45 18.50 -15.40
N VAL A 815 2.56 17.59 -15.75
CA VAL A 815 1.17 17.92 -16.12
C VAL A 815 0.33 18.11 -14.86
N THR A 816 0.49 17.19 -13.90
CA THR A 816 -0.32 17.18 -12.67
C THR A 816 0.37 17.84 -11.47
N GLY A 817 1.70 17.98 -11.50
CA GLY A 817 2.52 18.43 -10.38
C GLY A 817 2.72 17.37 -9.29
N LEU A 818 2.41 16.10 -9.58
CA LEU A 818 2.58 14.98 -8.64
C LEU A 818 4.04 14.54 -8.52
N VAL A 819 4.43 14.12 -7.33
CA VAL A 819 5.80 13.65 -7.05
C VAL A 819 5.80 12.19 -6.62
N TYR A 820 6.61 11.36 -7.28
CA TYR A 820 6.75 9.94 -7.01
C TYR A 820 8.15 9.60 -6.48
N GLY A 821 8.18 8.82 -5.39
CA GLY A 821 9.42 8.27 -4.84
C GLY A 821 9.83 6.98 -5.55
N HIS A 822 11.06 6.93 -6.04
CA HIS A 822 11.65 5.80 -6.75
C HIS A 822 12.96 5.36 -6.10
N VAL A 823 13.28 4.08 -6.27
CA VAL A 823 14.51 3.48 -5.77
C VAL A 823 15.08 2.55 -6.84
N THR A 824 16.33 2.77 -7.24
CA THR A 824 17.12 1.70 -7.87
C THR A 824 17.94 0.99 -6.80
N PHE A 825 18.10 -0.32 -6.91
CA PHE A 825 18.75 -1.14 -5.89
C PHE A 825 19.65 -2.23 -6.49
N LYS A 826 20.60 -2.71 -5.68
CA LYS A 826 21.41 -3.91 -5.91
C LYS A 826 21.53 -4.70 -4.60
N GLU A 827 21.28 -6.00 -4.66
CA GLU A 827 21.48 -6.94 -3.57
C GLU A 827 22.97 -7.06 -3.24
N LEU A 828 23.28 -7.17 -1.95
CA LEU A 828 24.63 -7.37 -1.42
C LEU A 828 24.69 -8.76 -0.80
N ILE A 829 25.39 -9.70 -1.44
CA ILE A 829 25.57 -11.06 -0.90
C ILE A 829 26.90 -11.14 -0.18
N GLN A 830 26.86 -11.64 1.04
CA GLN A 830 28.08 -11.78 1.84
C GLN A 830 28.93 -12.97 1.36
N ASP A 831 30.20 -12.71 1.05
CA ASP A 831 31.24 -13.72 0.96
C ASP A 831 31.83 -14.02 2.34
N ARG A 832 31.57 -15.25 2.81
CA ARG A 832 32.01 -15.74 4.12
C ARG A 832 33.42 -16.32 4.09
N THR A 833 34.07 -16.37 2.92
CA THR A 833 35.35 -17.09 2.71
C THR A 833 36.57 -16.18 2.57
N VAL A 834 36.39 -14.87 2.38
CA VAL A 834 37.49 -13.92 2.09
C VAL A 834 37.96 -13.22 3.37
N ASP A 835 39.25 -13.34 3.69
CA ASP A 835 39.93 -12.55 4.72
C ASP A 835 40.63 -11.34 4.07
N SER A 836 40.60 -10.18 4.72
CA SER A 836 41.06 -8.91 4.14
C SER A 836 42.58 -8.86 3.98
N THR A 837 43.10 -9.05 2.77
CA THR A 837 44.51 -8.85 2.41
C THR A 837 44.81 -7.39 2.03
N ASN A 838 46.04 -6.93 2.28
CA ASN A 838 46.52 -5.58 1.93
C ASN A 838 46.54 -5.36 0.41
N THR A 839 46.10 -4.17 -0.04
CA THR A 839 46.14 -3.74 -1.45
C THR A 839 47.46 -3.05 -1.80
N ALA A 840 48.21 -3.56 -2.77
CA ALA A 840 49.42 -2.95 -3.29
C ALA A 840 49.13 -1.74 -4.22
N THR A 841 50.02 -0.76 -4.34
CA THR A 841 49.89 0.34 -5.32
C THR A 841 50.95 0.20 -6.41
N VAL A 842 50.52 0.24 -7.67
CA VAL A 842 51.38 0.19 -8.87
C VAL A 842 51.30 1.54 -9.59
N ASP A 843 52.39 2.29 -9.56
CA ASP A 843 52.48 3.64 -10.16
C ASP A 843 53.08 3.59 -11.56
N LEU A 844 52.28 3.88 -12.59
CA LEU A 844 52.67 3.82 -14.00
C LEU A 844 53.22 5.14 -14.55
N SER A 845 53.65 6.07 -13.69
CA SER A 845 54.39 7.27 -14.11
C SER A 845 55.70 6.94 -14.86
N GLY A 846 56.19 5.71 -14.74
CA GLY A 846 57.23 5.10 -15.57
C GLY A 846 56.98 3.61 -15.81
N SER A 847 57.90 2.92 -16.48
CA SER A 847 57.85 1.45 -16.61
C SER A 847 58.19 0.79 -15.27
N VAL A 848 57.31 -0.06 -14.76
CA VAL A 848 57.40 -0.69 -13.43
C VAL A 848 57.34 -2.21 -13.54
N THR A 849 58.29 -2.89 -12.89
CA THR A 849 58.22 -4.33 -12.65
C THR A 849 57.57 -4.58 -11.30
N HIS A 850 56.43 -5.29 -11.27
CA HIS A 850 55.67 -5.54 -10.04
C HIS A 850 55.87 -6.97 -9.53
N GLY A 851 55.66 -7.19 -8.23
CA GLY A 851 55.79 -8.51 -7.57
C GLY A 851 54.48 -9.28 -7.41
N LEU A 852 53.41 -8.89 -8.10
CA LEU A 852 52.07 -9.43 -7.90
C LEU A 852 51.97 -10.93 -8.27
N SER A 853 51.36 -11.71 -7.39
CA SER A 853 51.05 -13.13 -7.53
C SER A 853 49.53 -13.35 -7.58
N ILE A 854 49.10 -14.54 -8.02
CA ILE A 854 47.67 -14.92 -8.00
C ILE A 854 47.12 -14.76 -6.58
N GLY A 855 46.04 -14.00 -6.44
CA GLY A 855 45.41 -13.65 -5.16
C GLY A 855 45.84 -12.29 -4.57
N ASP A 856 46.87 -11.65 -5.10
CA ASP A 856 47.30 -10.32 -4.64
C ASP A 856 46.32 -9.24 -5.11
N LYS A 857 45.98 -8.33 -4.19
CA LYS A 857 45.18 -7.14 -4.47
C LYS A 857 46.08 -5.97 -4.84
N PHE A 858 45.69 -5.15 -5.81
CA PHE A 858 46.46 -3.99 -6.23
C PHE A 858 45.59 -2.85 -6.80
N VAL A 859 46.11 -1.63 -6.80
CA VAL A 859 45.55 -0.46 -7.51
C VAL A 859 46.58 0.07 -8.50
N ILE A 860 46.13 0.53 -9.65
CA ILE A 860 46.97 1.22 -10.64
C ILE A 860 46.78 2.73 -10.46
N ILE A 861 47.86 3.50 -10.50
CA ILE A 861 47.81 4.96 -10.61
C ILE A 861 48.64 5.44 -11.80
N ASN A 862 48.31 6.61 -12.35
CA ASN A 862 49.01 7.23 -13.47
C ASN A 862 49.03 6.39 -14.76
N SER A 863 47.97 5.62 -15.07
CA SER A 863 47.74 5.05 -16.40
C SER A 863 47.23 6.12 -17.37
N SER A 864 47.55 5.99 -18.68
CA SER A 864 46.92 6.76 -19.77
C SER A 864 45.41 6.58 -19.87
N ASN A 865 44.89 5.48 -19.30
CA ASN A 865 43.47 5.23 -19.20
C ASN A 865 42.98 5.57 -17.79
N GLU A 866 42.35 6.73 -17.65
CA GLU A 866 41.83 7.22 -16.37
C GLU A 866 40.76 6.31 -15.77
N ALA A 867 40.03 5.55 -16.60
CA ALA A 867 38.93 4.69 -16.14
C ALA A 867 39.41 3.50 -15.28
N ILE A 868 40.70 3.19 -15.32
CA ILE A 868 41.33 2.03 -14.65
C ILE A 868 42.14 2.45 -13.42
N ASN A 869 42.49 3.74 -13.32
CA ASN A 869 43.22 4.28 -12.19
C ASN A 869 42.37 4.23 -10.90
N ASN A 870 43.03 3.95 -9.77
CA ASN A 870 42.45 3.89 -8.43
C ASN A 870 41.34 2.84 -8.24
N ILE A 871 41.32 1.78 -9.06
CA ILE A 871 40.41 0.65 -8.90
C ILE A 871 41.17 -0.52 -8.27
N VAL A 872 40.61 -1.08 -7.20
CA VAL A 872 41.17 -2.27 -6.56
C VAL A 872 40.91 -3.47 -7.48
N MET A 873 41.98 -4.15 -7.83
CA MET A 873 41.99 -5.33 -8.68
C MET A 873 42.62 -6.50 -7.94
N ILE A 874 42.28 -7.71 -8.36
CA ILE A 874 42.86 -8.95 -7.86
C ILE A 874 43.46 -9.74 -9.02
N MET A 875 44.66 -10.26 -8.81
CA MET A 875 45.31 -11.17 -9.74
C MET A 875 44.59 -12.52 -9.75
N THR A 876 44.12 -12.93 -10.93
CA THR A 876 43.45 -14.22 -11.17
C THR A 876 44.27 -15.18 -12.02
N GLY A 877 45.30 -14.67 -12.70
CA GLY A 877 46.26 -15.44 -13.49
C GLY A 877 47.64 -14.83 -13.37
N THR A 878 48.64 -15.46 -14.01
CA THR A 878 50.02 -14.98 -13.96
C THR A 878 50.18 -13.73 -14.83
N PRO A 879 50.47 -12.54 -14.26
CA PRO A 879 50.60 -11.31 -15.03
C PRO A 879 51.93 -11.24 -15.79
N ASP A 880 51.97 -10.40 -16.83
CA ASP A 880 53.23 -9.89 -17.37
C ASP A 880 53.97 -9.12 -16.28
N ALA A 881 55.27 -9.36 -16.11
CA ALA A 881 56.01 -8.83 -14.96
C ALA A 881 56.21 -7.31 -14.96
N THR A 882 56.01 -6.64 -16.10
CA THR A 882 56.32 -5.21 -16.29
C THR A 882 55.18 -4.49 -17.00
N TRP A 883 54.74 -3.36 -16.43
CA TRP A 883 53.72 -2.46 -17.00
C TRP A 883 54.25 -1.05 -17.17
N ASP A 884 53.65 -0.27 -18.05
CA ASP A 884 53.93 1.16 -18.30
C ASP A 884 52.64 1.97 -18.44
N HIS A 885 52.78 3.30 -18.58
CA HIS A 885 51.67 4.25 -18.72
C HIS A 885 50.66 3.89 -19.83
N THR A 886 51.05 3.14 -20.87
CA THR A 886 50.20 2.78 -22.02
C THR A 886 49.66 1.35 -21.97
N SER A 887 50.09 0.55 -21.00
CA SER A 887 49.78 -0.90 -20.93
C SER A 887 48.28 -1.21 -20.87
N PHE A 888 47.46 -0.25 -20.43
CA PHE A 888 46.01 -0.38 -20.29
C PHE A 888 45.21 0.63 -21.13
N HIS A 889 45.83 1.24 -22.16
CA HIS A 889 45.24 2.32 -22.95
C HIS A 889 43.85 1.97 -23.51
N ASP A 890 43.72 0.79 -24.12
CA ASP A 890 42.46 0.35 -24.77
C ASP A 890 41.53 -0.45 -23.86
N TYR A 891 41.81 -0.53 -22.56
CA TYR A 891 41.06 -1.42 -21.68
C TYR A 891 39.77 -0.75 -21.17
N TYR A 892 38.75 -1.55 -20.86
CA TYR A 892 37.54 -1.05 -20.18
C TYR A 892 37.07 -2.05 -19.13
N ILE A 893 36.29 -1.58 -18.17
CA ILE A 893 35.85 -2.38 -17.03
C ILE A 893 34.36 -2.61 -17.14
N ASN A 894 33.94 -3.87 -17.08
CA ASN A 894 32.58 -4.18 -16.74
C ASN A 894 32.45 -4.11 -15.22
N HIS A 895 31.91 -3.00 -14.74
CA HIS A 895 31.71 -2.78 -13.31
C HIS A 895 30.69 -3.75 -12.70
N GLU A 896 29.84 -4.37 -13.51
CA GLU A 896 28.83 -5.30 -13.02
C GLU A 896 29.45 -6.61 -12.51
N ASP A 897 30.24 -7.28 -13.36
CA ASP A 897 30.85 -8.59 -13.08
C ASP A 897 32.34 -8.51 -12.68
N GLY A 898 32.90 -7.30 -12.64
CA GLY A 898 34.29 -7.03 -12.33
C GLY A 898 35.29 -7.38 -13.42
N SER A 899 34.83 -7.86 -14.58
CA SER A 899 35.71 -8.27 -15.66
C SER A 899 36.36 -7.06 -16.33
N VAL A 900 37.63 -7.21 -16.64
CA VAL A 900 38.38 -6.22 -17.43
C VAL A 900 38.42 -6.72 -18.87
N TYR A 901 38.18 -5.84 -19.84
CA TYR A 901 38.17 -6.17 -21.27
C TYR A 901 39.24 -5.37 -21.99
N LYS A 902 39.76 -5.92 -23.08
CA LYS A 902 40.65 -5.23 -24.00
C LYS A 902 39.87 -4.73 -25.22
N GLY A 903 39.88 -3.42 -25.44
CA GLY A 903 39.23 -2.72 -26.54
C GLY A 903 39.76 -3.15 -27.91
N GLY A 904 38.88 -3.09 -28.91
CA GLY A 904 39.13 -3.54 -30.28
C GLY A 904 38.82 -5.03 -30.54
N VAL A 905 38.74 -5.86 -29.50
CA VAL A 905 38.47 -7.31 -29.64
C VAL A 905 37.39 -7.85 -28.69
N ASN A 906 36.92 -7.05 -27.72
CA ASN A 906 35.93 -7.43 -26.68
C ASN A 906 36.27 -8.75 -25.97
N THR A 907 37.56 -9.05 -25.79
CA THR A 907 38.02 -10.24 -25.07
C THR A 907 38.27 -9.92 -23.61
N ILE A 908 37.79 -10.79 -22.72
CA ILE A 908 38.03 -10.74 -21.26
C ILE A 908 39.54 -10.86 -20.99
N HIS A 909 40.05 -10.03 -20.09
CA HIS A 909 41.43 -10.05 -19.65
C HIS A 909 41.68 -11.27 -18.75
N PRO A 910 42.68 -12.11 -19.07
CA PRO A 910 42.80 -13.42 -18.42
C PRO A 910 43.50 -13.39 -17.06
N THR A 911 44.24 -12.33 -16.71
CA THR A 911 45.17 -12.35 -15.56
C THR A 911 44.71 -11.55 -14.35
N PHE A 912 43.75 -10.65 -14.50
CA PHE A 912 43.22 -9.89 -13.38
C PHE A 912 41.83 -9.34 -13.65
N ARG A 913 41.13 -9.02 -12.57
CA ARG A 913 39.78 -8.45 -12.57
C ARG A 913 39.65 -7.42 -11.45
N VAL A 914 38.58 -6.63 -11.46
CA VAL A 914 38.21 -5.78 -10.33
C VAL A 914 37.90 -6.66 -9.12
N ASP A 915 38.41 -6.28 -7.97
CA ASP A 915 38.22 -7.00 -6.71
C ASP A 915 37.17 -6.31 -5.84
N ALA A 916 36.46 -7.12 -5.06
CA ALA A 916 35.53 -6.61 -4.07
C ALA A 916 36.32 -5.94 -2.94
N TYR A 917 36.09 -4.65 -2.73
CA TYR A 917 36.69 -3.94 -1.60
C TYR A 917 36.13 -4.47 -0.26
N SER A 918 34.84 -4.79 -0.25
CA SER A 918 34.13 -5.34 0.91
C SER A 918 33.79 -6.81 0.71
N ARG A 919 33.46 -7.51 1.81
CA ARG A 919 32.94 -8.88 1.74
C ARG A 919 31.59 -9.01 1.02
N TYR A 920 30.98 -7.90 0.58
CA TYR A 920 29.65 -7.88 -0.04
C TYR A 920 29.67 -7.81 -1.58
N GLY A 921 30.84 -7.95 -2.21
CA GLY A 921 30.94 -8.01 -3.67
C GLY A 921 30.69 -6.65 -4.34
N ASP A 922 30.83 -5.57 -3.57
CA ASP A 922 30.45 -4.23 -3.99
C ASP A 922 31.45 -3.59 -4.96
N ASP A 923 30.93 -3.08 -6.06
CA ASP A 923 31.66 -2.45 -7.16
C ASP A 923 31.70 -0.90 -7.08
N ASN A 924 31.29 -0.32 -5.96
CA ASN A 924 31.09 1.12 -5.75
C ASN A 924 30.16 1.79 -6.77
N THR A 925 29.34 1.01 -7.49
CA THR A 925 28.46 1.52 -8.54
C THR A 925 27.01 1.10 -8.36
N ILE A 926 26.07 1.96 -8.72
CA ILE A 926 24.68 1.59 -8.87
C ILE A 926 24.23 1.94 -10.27
N GLN A 927 23.45 1.06 -10.88
CA GLN A 927 22.96 1.27 -12.23
C GLN A 927 21.45 1.41 -12.20
N TYR A 928 20.94 2.26 -13.09
CA TYR A 928 19.54 2.29 -13.39
C TYR A 928 19.21 1.09 -14.30
N TYR A 929 18.29 0.23 -13.87
CA TYR A 929 17.76 -0.84 -14.72
C TYR A 929 16.23 -0.87 -14.59
N PRO A 930 15.46 -0.72 -15.68
CA PRO A 930 14.02 -0.52 -15.62
C PRO A 930 13.22 -1.77 -15.21
N ASN A 931 13.88 -2.90 -14.98
CA ASN A 931 13.26 -4.18 -14.60
C ASN A 931 14.03 -4.84 -13.45
N ILE A 932 13.41 -5.80 -12.75
CA ILE A 932 14.16 -6.67 -11.85
C ILE A 932 14.95 -7.68 -12.69
N SER A 933 16.25 -7.78 -12.45
CA SER A 933 17.18 -8.64 -13.18
C SER A 933 18.25 -9.23 -12.27
N PHE A 934 19.01 -10.18 -12.81
CA PHE A 934 20.15 -10.77 -12.13
C PHE A 934 21.46 -10.33 -12.77
N ILE A 935 22.47 -10.13 -11.93
CA ILE A 935 23.85 -9.93 -12.33
C ILE A 935 24.77 -10.73 -11.41
N ASN A 936 26.03 -10.94 -11.81
CA ASN A 936 27.04 -11.36 -10.87
C ASN A 936 27.61 -10.13 -10.16
N ASP A 937 27.97 -10.25 -8.89
CA ASP A 937 28.75 -9.25 -8.18
C ASP A 937 30.26 -9.54 -8.30
N LEU A 938 31.11 -8.73 -7.66
CA LEU A 938 32.57 -8.92 -7.69
C LEU A 938 33.05 -10.21 -6.99
N ASN A 939 32.20 -10.81 -6.15
CA ASN A 939 32.43 -12.11 -5.53
C ASN A 939 31.90 -13.27 -6.38
N MET A 940 31.47 -13.00 -7.63
CA MET A 940 30.82 -13.97 -8.51
C MET A 940 29.54 -14.57 -7.92
N LYS A 941 28.91 -13.89 -6.97
CA LYS A 941 27.59 -14.25 -6.45
C LYS A 941 26.54 -13.62 -7.35
N ARG A 942 25.52 -14.41 -7.66
CA ARG A 942 24.42 -13.94 -8.50
C ARG A 942 23.43 -13.14 -7.63
N THR A 943 23.37 -11.84 -7.88
CA THR A 943 22.63 -10.83 -7.11
C THR A 943 21.47 -10.26 -7.92
N LEU A 944 20.44 -9.79 -7.21
CA LEU A 944 19.32 -9.04 -7.77
C LEU A 944 19.64 -7.56 -7.93
N ARG A 945 19.12 -6.94 -9.00
CA ARG A 945 19.06 -5.48 -9.16
C ARG A 945 17.74 -5.07 -9.81
N GLY A 946 17.35 -3.81 -9.66
CA GLY A 946 16.23 -3.28 -10.44
C GLY A 946 15.72 -1.92 -9.96
N LEU A 947 14.63 -1.51 -10.58
CA LEU A 947 13.90 -0.29 -10.27
C LEU A 947 12.55 -0.62 -9.63
N VAL A 948 12.28 0.04 -8.51
CA VAL A 948 10.99 0.00 -7.83
C VAL A 948 10.52 1.40 -7.49
N ARG A 949 9.24 1.57 -7.20
CA ARG A 949 8.65 2.86 -6.82
C ARG A 949 7.59 2.71 -5.75
N LEU A 950 7.22 3.83 -5.14
CA LEU A 950 5.99 3.89 -4.37
C LEU A 950 4.77 3.70 -5.30
N PRO A 951 3.79 2.87 -4.92
CA PRO A 951 2.57 2.70 -5.71
C PRO A 951 1.71 3.97 -5.76
N ARG A 952 1.91 4.89 -4.81
CA ARG A 952 1.20 6.17 -4.71
C ARG A 952 2.20 7.33 -4.74
N PRO A 953 1.84 8.49 -5.30
CA PRO A 953 2.67 9.68 -5.19
C PRO A 953 2.80 10.11 -3.73
N LEU A 954 3.93 10.75 -3.42
CA LEU A 954 4.20 11.38 -2.13
C LEU A 954 3.26 12.57 -1.88
N GLY A 955 2.85 13.24 -2.96
CA GLY A 955 1.92 14.36 -2.94
C GLY A 955 2.19 15.30 -4.10
N PHE A 956 1.72 16.54 -4.00
CA PHE A 956 1.90 17.54 -5.04
C PHE A 956 3.04 18.51 -4.71
N LEU A 957 3.70 19.06 -5.72
CA LEU A 957 4.63 20.17 -5.51
C LEU A 957 3.90 21.40 -4.94
N PRO A 958 4.55 22.16 -4.04
CA PRO A 958 4.12 23.50 -3.65
C PRO A 958 3.90 24.39 -4.87
N LYS A 959 2.92 25.31 -4.80
CA LYS A 959 2.45 26.06 -5.98
C LYS A 959 3.54 26.95 -6.57
N GLU A 960 4.42 27.48 -5.73
CA GLU A 960 5.58 28.28 -6.09
C GLU A 960 6.72 27.49 -6.77
N LYS A 961 6.64 26.15 -6.78
CA LYS A 961 7.62 25.24 -7.42
C LYS A 961 7.08 24.56 -8.68
N ARG A 962 5.84 24.86 -9.09
CA ARG A 962 5.22 24.30 -10.30
C ARG A 962 5.45 25.17 -11.52
#